data_AF-A0A944HIH1-F1
#
_entry.id   AF-A0A944HIH1-F1
#
_cell.length_a   1.000
_cell.length_b   1.000
_cell.length_c   1.000
_cell.angle_alpha   90.00
_cell.angle_beta   90.00
_cell.angle_gamma   90.00
#
_symmetry.space_group_name_H-M   'P 1'
#
loop_
_entity.id
_entity.type
_entity.pdbx_description
1 polymer ?
#
loop_
_entity_poly.entity_id
_entity_poly.type
_entity_poly.pdbx_seq_one_letter_code
_entity_poly.pdbx_strand_id
1 'polypeptide(L)'
;MDELSRRTLLGAAGAVGAGAVLAAHTPAAAVTGSAALPAARTEQQPAAVGAQADSPADSPVDAALAALRRLLPPEHAGQFRLRMLGGAERFRVTGSTGRIEVAGTSAAVLLTGVHWYLKYVCRAHISWSGSQLDLPRRLPAPRAPLERAATVAHRFAYNDTHDGYTAPYADWPRWERLLDVLALHGCNEVLVTPGQEAVYHRLLRDFGYSDTEARTWLPAPSHQPWWLLQNMSEYGGPMSTALIERRTDLGRRIADRMRELGMRPVLPGYFGTVPDGFAARNPGDARVIPQGTWNGLRRPDWLDPRTRAFAEVAAAFYRHQAELFGEVDHFKMDLLHEGGTAGDVPVPDAARAVERALRTARPDATWVILGWQANPRPALLDAIDTDRVLIVDGLSDLDTVTDRESEWGGAPYAFGTIPNFGGRTTLGANTDRWTEKFTAWRDKPGSALAGTAYMPEAAERDPAALELFSELAWREEKIDREAWFAEYAHIRYGGDDRSAREAFAALAATAYRLTSTDGRPHDSLFCRRPSLTSSIGTAFDPAGFDRAFAALLDVRPRLRDSDAYRHDLTDLARQALANRSRILQLPLRAAHRDKDADAFRAIAALWVRLMRLSDTMAGCHRSFLLGPWLEDAKRLATSPEEAVELERTARSLITTWADRAAADQLSNYANRDWQGLINDVHVPQWEAYLTEQADAMAEGRAPKPFDWYPAEEAWTKDRRAYPVRPTGDAYRTARRVYDTLARAPYQGFVSVRVEPAAFTPGSTGTVTASFRNLNGLRATGRVDLELTGLDAEPQGAAQLPGVPAGGSGEVAWRVTAPDEPLTEPLVPMPYVLTTRYGPEGEERVAVTQRSSVHLASPLDPQWRTFTSNVAVFGQLGDRLAINGAGNDLWRGTTQFGAAYREGALGEGGSVLLRVVTQENTGSWARAGIVVRNALAKPGDAGFLNLAVTPGQGVVMSYDTGGDGTLDTYRRITGIKAPVLLRLTKHAGAAFTGACSTDGGATWRTVAKVTVAGAAARQDTGFFMSAANGGSGARGTVRFSGWSLTGGVAPAG
;
A
#
# COMPACT_ATOMS: atom_id res chain seq x y z
N MET A 1 -1.70 -6.93 -75.43
CA MET A 1 -2.74 -6.39 -74.53
C MET A 1 -2.31 -6.64 -73.10
N ASP A 2 -1.09 -6.24 -72.75
CA ASP A 2 -0.64 -4.85 -72.51
C ASP A 2 -0.85 -4.47 -71.05
N GLU A 3 0.31 -4.30 -70.41
CA GLU A 3 0.64 -3.47 -69.24
C GLU A 3 0.02 -3.85 -67.88
N LEU A 4 0.76 -4.49 -66.96
CA LEU A 4 1.84 -3.99 -66.06
C LEU A 4 1.28 -3.15 -64.89
N SER A 5 1.66 -3.30 -63.61
CA SER A 5 2.85 -3.89 -62.95
C SER A 5 2.60 -3.81 -61.42
N ARG A 6 3.10 -4.62 -60.48
CA ARG A 6 3.86 -5.88 -60.42
C ARG A 6 3.66 -6.47 -59.01
N ARG A 7 3.64 -7.79 -58.95
CA ARG A 7 3.50 -8.67 -57.77
C ARG A 7 4.71 -8.66 -56.83
N THR A 8 4.45 -8.59 -55.53
CA THR A 8 4.48 -9.69 -54.55
C THR A 8 5.57 -10.80 -54.61
N LEU A 9 6.23 -10.97 -53.44
CA LEU A 9 6.71 -12.18 -52.71
C LEU A 9 8.11 -12.80 -52.94
N LEU A 10 8.82 -12.91 -51.80
CA LEU A 10 9.68 -13.98 -51.23
C LEU A 10 11.18 -13.70 -51.02
N GLY A 11 11.61 -13.86 -49.75
CA GLY A 11 12.68 -14.79 -49.34
C GLY A 11 14.16 -14.39 -49.47
N ALA A 12 14.78 -14.13 -48.31
CA ALA A 12 16.19 -14.30 -47.89
C ALA A 12 17.31 -14.69 -48.90
N ALA A 13 18.40 -13.90 -48.95
CA ALA A 13 19.82 -14.29 -48.82
C ALA A 13 20.71 -13.06 -49.11
N GLY A 14 21.86 -12.95 -48.42
CA GLY A 14 22.64 -11.71 -48.30
C GLY A 14 23.70 -11.40 -49.37
N ALA A 15 24.33 -10.23 -49.20
CA ALA A 15 25.72 -9.86 -49.55
C ALA A 15 25.91 -8.38 -49.13
N VAL A 16 26.76 -8.10 -48.15
CA VAL A 16 28.14 -7.58 -48.33
C VAL A 16 28.19 -6.26 -49.11
N GLY A 17 28.37 -5.18 -48.37
CA GLY A 17 28.78 -3.87 -48.87
C GLY A 17 29.67 -3.21 -47.81
N ALA A 18 30.96 -3.48 -47.91
CA ALA A 18 32.01 -2.98 -47.03
C ALA A 18 32.22 -1.47 -47.21
N GLY A 19 32.47 -0.78 -46.09
CA GLY A 19 33.05 0.55 -46.03
C GLY A 19 33.97 0.62 -44.81
N ALA A 20 35.25 0.30 -45.02
CA ALA A 20 36.29 0.32 -44.00
C ALA A 20 37.29 1.45 -44.29
N VAL A 21 37.48 2.36 -43.31
CA VAL A 21 38.70 3.16 -43.06
C VAL A 21 38.66 3.51 -41.56
N LEU A 22 39.31 2.72 -40.70
CA LEU A 22 40.66 2.90 -40.14
C LEU A 22 40.81 4.12 -39.20
N ALA A 23 40.82 3.85 -37.89
CA ALA A 23 41.66 4.57 -36.94
C ALA A 23 42.11 3.56 -35.86
N ALA A 24 43.40 3.26 -35.90
CA ALA A 24 44.06 2.25 -35.09
C ALA A 24 44.26 2.72 -33.64
N HIS A 25 44.05 1.79 -32.71
CA HIS A 25 44.78 1.75 -31.44
C HIS A 25 46.20 1.26 -31.71
N THR A 26 47.19 1.80 -31.00
CA THR A 26 48.40 1.03 -30.65
C THR A 26 48.78 1.28 -29.19
N PRO A 27 49.15 0.22 -28.45
CA PRO A 27 49.65 0.27 -27.07
C PRO A 27 51.19 0.29 -27.07
N ALA A 28 51.82 0.60 -25.93
CA ALA A 28 53.17 0.11 -25.65
C ALA A 28 53.52 0.20 -24.16
N ALA A 29 54.00 -0.92 -23.62
CA ALA A 29 54.76 -1.00 -22.38
C ALA A 29 56.26 -1.14 -22.70
N ALA A 30 57.06 -0.39 -21.93
CA ALA A 30 58.41 -0.66 -21.39
C ALA A 30 59.55 -1.26 -22.26
N VAL A 31 60.74 -0.62 -22.21
CA VAL A 31 61.98 -1.07 -21.51
C VAL A 31 63.27 -0.48 -22.15
N THR A 32 64.19 -0.05 -21.27
CA THR A 32 65.66 0.16 -21.37
C THR A 32 66.29 1.33 -22.13
N GLY A 33 67.24 2.02 -21.46
CA GLY A 33 68.48 2.45 -22.13
C GLY A 33 69.21 3.74 -21.67
N SER A 34 69.75 3.77 -20.45
CA SER A 34 71.11 4.27 -20.08
C SER A 34 71.59 5.73 -20.29
N ALA A 35 72.26 6.22 -19.21
CA ALA A 35 73.39 7.17 -19.11
C ALA A 35 73.07 8.68 -19.26
N ALA A 36 73.65 9.63 -18.50
CA ALA A 36 74.51 9.67 -17.32
C ALA A 36 74.61 11.18 -16.91
N LEU A 37 74.77 11.44 -15.62
CA LEU A 37 75.09 12.72 -14.95
C LEU A 37 76.50 13.27 -15.35
N PRO A 38 76.95 14.53 -15.02
CA PRO A 38 76.83 15.13 -13.67
C PRO A 38 76.83 16.69 -13.47
N ALA A 39 76.45 17.07 -12.22
CA ALA A 39 76.95 18.16 -11.32
C ALA A 39 76.98 19.64 -11.82
N ALA A 40 76.79 20.71 -11.02
CA ALA A 40 76.94 20.94 -9.57
C ALA A 40 76.20 22.24 -9.11
N ARG A 41 75.78 22.25 -7.82
CA ARG A 41 75.83 23.31 -6.74
C ARG A 41 75.55 24.80 -7.10
N THR A 42 74.86 25.63 -6.30
CA THR A 42 74.98 25.90 -4.84
C THR A 42 73.81 26.78 -4.28
N GLU A 43 73.55 26.68 -2.96
CA GLU A 43 72.99 27.67 -1.97
C GLU A 43 71.48 28.08 -1.99
N GLN A 44 70.64 27.62 -1.03
CA GLN A 44 70.33 28.06 0.37
C GLN A 44 69.21 29.15 0.50
N GLN A 45 67.93 28.73 0.66
CA GLN A 45 67.01 28.84 1.85
C GLN A 45 66.21 30.17 1.99
N PRO A 46 65.03 30.23 2.69
CA PRO A 46 63.92 29.26 2.87
C PRO A 46 62.50 29.91 2.68
N ALA A 47 61.45 29.11 2.94
CA ALA A 47 60.05 29.47 3.23
C ALA A 47 59.02 29.49 2.07
N ALA A 48 58.15 28.46 2.06
CA ALA A 48 56.70 28.58 2.25
C ALA A 48 56.08 27.19 2.01
N VAL A 49 55.26 26.75 2.95
CA VAL A 49 54.45 25.52 2.86
C VAL A 49 53.48 25.70 1.69
N GLY A 50 53.81 25.10 0.55
CA GLY A 50 53.01 25.08 -0.65
C GLY A 50 51.96 23.98 -0.56
N ALA A 51 50.70 24.40 -0.65
CA ALA A 51 49.55 23.56 -0.89
C ALA A 51 49.82 22.61 -2.07
N GLN A 52 49.65 21.32 -1.83
CA GLN A 52 49.69 20.30 -2.86
C GLN A 52 48.26 20.14 -3.40
N ALA A 53 48.17 20.25 -4.72
CA ALA A 53 46.96 20.10 -5.50
C ALA A 53 46.52 18.63 -5.56
N ASP A 54 45.29 18.38 -5.14
CA ASP A 54 44.44 17.26 -5.57
C ASP A 54 43.20 17.90 -6.20
N SER A 55 42.72 17.38 -7.33
CA SER A 55 41.39 17.73 -7.85
C SER A 55 40.65 16.47 -8.28
N PRO A 56 39.49 16.23 -7.65
CA PRO A 56 38.22 16.18 -8.38
C PRO A 56 37.15 17.06 -7.68
N ALA A 57 36.65 18.10 -8.36
CA ALA A 57 35.59 19.04 -7.91
C ALA A 57 35.77 19.60 -6.47
N ASP A 58 36.75 20.48 -6.27
CA ASP A 58 37.22 20.91 -4.95
C ASP A 58 36.32 21.88 -4.14
N SER A 59 35.06 22.12 -4.52
CA SER A 59 34.12 22.83 -3.63
C SER A 59 32.66 22.37 -3.73
N PRO A 60 31.87 22.44 -2.64
CA PRO A 60 30.43 22.18 -2.65
C PRO A 60 29.65 22.99 -3.72
N VAL A 61 30.17 24.17 -4.10
CA VAL A 61 29.59 24.98 -5.17
C VAL A 61 29.70 24.27 -6.53
N ASP A 62 30.83 23.63 -6.82
CA ASP A 62 31.05 22.92 -8.08
C ASP A 62 30.15 21.69 -8.20
N ALA A 63 29.97 20.95 -7.10
CA ALA A 63 29.08 19.81 -7.04
C ALA A 63 27.61 20.19 -7.33
N ALA A 64 27.15 21.34 -6.82
CA ALA A 64 25.83 21.89 -7.10
C ALA A 64 25.73 22.43 -8.54
N LEU A 65 26.74 23.15 -9.06
CA LEU A 65 26.76 23.61 -10.45
C LEU A 65 26.72 22.45 -11.45
N ALA A 66 27.42 21.35 -11.18
CA ALA A 66 27.38 20.14 -11.99
C ALA A 66 25.96 19.55 -12.07
N ALA A 67 25.25 19.47 -10.94
CA ALA A 67 23.85 19.06 -10.90
C ALA A 67 22.95 20.00 -11.71
N LEU A 68 23.10 21.32 -11.56
CA LEU A 68 22.32 22.29 -12.33
C LEU A 68 22.53 22.14 -13.84
N ARG A 69 23.76 21.88 -14.29
CA ARG A 69 24.05 21.64 -15.71
C ARG A 69 23.41 20.36 -16.26
N ARG A 70 23.18 19.35 -15.42
CA ARG A 70 22.43 18.13 -15.80
C ARG A 70 20.92 18.34 -15.78
N LEU A 71 20.43 19.15 -14.85
CA LEU A 71 19.01 19.32 -14.58
C LEU A 71 18.32 20.40 -15.42
N LEU A 72 19.07 21.43 -15.84
CA LEU A 72 18.55 22.59 -16.56
C LEU A 72 19.12 22.68 -17.98
N PRO A 73 18.43 23.37 -18.90
CA PRO A 73 19.03 23.71 -20.18
C PRO A 73 20.34 24.49 -19.99
N PRO A 74 21.36 24.27 -20.87
CA PRO A 74 22.70 24.84 -20.69
C PRO A 74 22.72 26.37 -20.49
N GLU A 75 21.87 27.10 -21.20
CA GLU A 75 21.78 28.55 -21.13
C GLU A 75 21.19 29.09 -19.80
N HIS A 76 20.45 28.27 -19.06
CA HIS A 76 19.86 28.66 -17.77
C HIS A 76 20.79 28.36 -16.61
N ALA A 77 21.53 27.25 -16.65
CA ALA A 77 22.51 26.91 -15.62
C ALA A 77 23.57 28.02 -15.46
N GLY A 78 24.00 28.65 -16.57
CA GLY A 78 24.95 29.77 -16.56
C GLY A 78 24.44 31.09 -15.98
N GLN A 79 23.15 31.18 -15.64
CA GLN A 79 22.54 32.37 -15.04
C GLN A 79 22.53 32.32 -13.50
N PHE A 80 22.97 31.21 -12.90
CA PHE A 80 23.09 31.06 -11.46
C PHE A 80 24.51 31.33 -10.95
N ARG A 81 24.60 32.13 -9.89
CA ARG A 81 25.80 32.28 -9.05
C ARG A 81 25.52 31.64 -7.70
N LEU A 82 26.32 30.64 -7.33
CA LEU A 82 26.16 29.94 -6.06
C LEU A 82 27.20 30.43 -5.03
N ARG A 83 26.80 30.47 -3.75
CA ARG A 83 27.69 30.90 -2.65
C ARG A 83 27.42 30.11 -1.37
N MET A 84 28.48 29.73 -0.67
CA MET A 84 28.33 29.05 0.62
C MET A 84 27.93 30.02 1.75
N LEU A 85 27.11 29.52 2.67
CA LEU A 85 26.77 30.12 3.95
C LEU A 85 27.30 29.26 5.11
N GLY A 86 27.56 29.89 6.26
CA GLY A 86 27.83 29.20 7.52
C GLY A 86 26.64 29.21 8.48
N GLY A 87 26.71 28.37 9.52
CA GLY A 87 25.71 28.26 10.57
C GLY A 87 24.57 27.28 10.25
N ALA A 88 23.40 27.51 10.87
CA ALA A 88 22.22 26.64 10.71
C ALA A 88 21.76 26.54 9.26
N GLU A 89 21.21 25.37 8.91
CA GLU A 89 20.88 24.99 7.55
C GLU A 89 19.80 25.88 6.93
N ARG A 90 20.19 26.63 5.88
CA ARG A 90 19.32 27.61 5.23
C ARG A 90 19.78 27.95 3.83
N PHE A 91 18.86 28.47 3.03
CA PHE A 91 19.17 29.08 1.74
C PHE A 91 18.60 30.50 1.63
N ARG A 92 19.18 31.29 0.73
CA ARG A 92 18.72 32.62 0.32
C ARG A 92 18.87 32.79 -1.18
N VAL A 93 17.79 33.16 -1.87
CA VAL A 93 17.80 33.47 -3.30
C VAL A 93 17.54 34.95 -3.53
N THR A 94 18.43 35.59 -4.28
CA THR A 94 18.35 37.00 -4.68
C THR A 94 18.83 37.16 -6.12
N GLY A 95 19.03 38.39 -6.58
CA GLY A 95 19.70 38.66 -7.85
C GLY A 95 18.90 39.58 -8.75
N SER A 96 19.29 39.62 -10.01
CA SER A 96 18.69 40.43 -11.06
C SER A 96 18.35 39.57 -12.27
N THR A 97 17.60 40.11 -13.22
CA THR A 97 17.16 39.36 -14.41
C THR A 97 18.36 38.79 -15.17
N GLY A 98 18.40 37.47 -15.30
CA GLY A 98 19.48 36.71 -15.93
C GLY A 98 20.75 36.52 -15.09
N ARG A 99 20.73 36.93 -13.81
CA ARG A 99 21.82 36.76 -12.84
C ARG A 99 21.25 36.49 -11.45
N ILE A 100 20.89 35.24 -11.21
CA ILE A 100 20.29 34.78 -9.95
C ILE A 100 21.40 34.36 -9.00
N GLU A 101 21.38 34.87 -7.77
CA GLU A 101 22.32 34.47 -6.72
C GLU A 101 21.61 33.57 -5.72
N VAL A 102 22.16 32.38 -5.49
CA VAL A 102 21.69 31.42 -4.48
C VAL A 102 22.79 31.19 -3.46
N ALA A 103 22.51 31.49 -2.20
CA ALA A 103 23.40 31.20 -1.10
C ALA A 103 22.82 30.06 -0.25
N GLY A 104 23.65 29.10 0.17
CA GLY A 104 23.21 27.90 0.90
C GLY A 104 24.32 27.27 1.74
N THR A 105 23.95 26.47 2.74
CA THR A 105 24.89 25.88 3.73
C THR A 105 25.55 24.58 3.27
N SER A 106 24.99 23.90 2.26
CA SER A 106 25.59 22.74 1.59
C SER A 106 25.26 22.77 0.09
N ALA A 107 25.88 21.90 -0.70
CA ALA A 107 25.56 21.76 -2.12
C ALA A 107 24.09 21.35 -2.33
N ALA A 108 23.56 20.42 -1.53
CA ALA A 108 22.15 20.04 -1.57
C ALA A 108 21.23 21.22 -1.24
N VAL A 109 21.58 22.04 -0.25
CA VAL A 109 20.78 23.23 0.13
C VAL A 109 20.82 24.33 -0.93
N LEU A 110 21.93 24.48 -1.65
CA LEU A 110 22.00 25.33 -2.84
C LEU A 110 20.99 24.86 -3.90
N LEU A 111 20.93 23.54 -4.16
CA LEU A 111 19.96 22.96 -5.10
C LEU A 111 18.52 23.14 -4.61
N THR A 112 18.25 22.94 -3.32
CA THR A 112 16.95 23.23 -2.73
C THR A 112 16.54 24.68 -2.97
N GLY A 113 17.43 25.65 -2.72
CA GLY A 113 17.17 27.07 -2.98
C GLY A 113 16.88 27.36 -4.46
N VAL A 114 17.62 26.75 -5.38
CA VAL A 114 17.32 26.83 -6.83
C VAL A 114 15.93 26.27 -7.12
N HIS A 115 15.55 25.13 -6.56
CA HIS A 115 14.24 24.54 -6.81
C HIS A 115 13.10 25.42 -6.29
N TRP A 116 13.25 26.01 -5.09
CA TRP A 116 12.30 26.99 -4.56
C TRP A 116 12.15 28.20 -5.49
N TYR A 117 13.25 28.69 -6.06
CA TYR A 117 13.20 29.76 -7.06
C TYR A 117 12.48 29.33 -8.34
N LEU A 118 12.76 28.14 -8.86
CA LEU A 118 12.07 27.61 -10.05
C LEU A 118 10.56 27.52 -9.81
N LYS A 119 10.13 26.98 -8.67
CA LYS A 119 8.70 26.85 -8.31
C LYS A 119 8.03 28.22 -8.12
N TYR A 120 8.55 29.02 -7.20
CA TYR A 120 7.83 30.20 -6.70
C TYR A 120 8.10 31.49 -7.50
N VAL A 121 9.06 31.49 -8.42
CA VAL A 121 9.36 32.65 -9.29
C VAL A 121 9.20 32.30 -10.77
N CYS A 122 9.79 31.20 -11.22
CA CYS A 122 9.76 30.83 -12.64
C CYS A 122 8.51 30.05 -13.05
N ARG A 123 7.78 29.47 -12.08
CA ARG A 123 6.67 28.53 -12.34
C ARG A 123 7.12 27.30 -13.11
N ALA A 124 8.28 26.77 -12.73
CA ALA A 124 8.86 25.57 -13.30
C ALA A 124 9.06 24.50 -12.21
N HIS A 125 9.05 23.24 -12.61
CA HIS A 125 9.05 22.11 -11.67
C HIS A 125 9.91 20.96 -12.18
N ILE A 126 10.82 20.49 -11.32
CA ILE A 126 11.59 19.27 -11.54
C ILE A 126 11.15 18.25 -10.49
N SER A 127 10.61 17.13 -10.96
CA SER A 127 10.18 16.02 -10.12
C SER A 127 10.80 14.72 -10.62
N TRP A 128 10.70 13.68 -9.80
CA TRP A 128 11.01 12.32 -10.18
C TRP A 128 10.08 11.75 -11.26
N SER A 129 8.89 12.35 -11.46
CA SER A 129 7.86 11.85 -12.37
C SER A 129 7.37 12.98 -13.26
N GLY A 130 8.13 13.23 -14.32
CA GLY A 130 7.88 14.32 -15.27
C GLY A 130 8.36 15.68 -14.78
N SER A 131 8.80 16.53 -15.69
CA SER A 131 9.27 17.89 -15.40
C SER A 131 8.65 18.90 -16.37
N GLN A 132 8.54 20.14 -15.91
CA GLN A 132 8.15 21.30 -16.70
C GLN A 132 9.23 22.36 -16.53
N LEU A 133 9.91 22.69 -17.62
CA LEU A 133 11.04 23.64 -17.65
C LEU A 133 10.90 24.66 -18.78
N ASP A 134 9.67 25.15 -19.02
CA ASP A 134 9.44 26.24 -19.98
C ASP A 134 9.90 27.57 -19.39
N LEU A 135 11.22 27.71 -19.29
CA LEU A 135 11.88 28.84 -18.66
C LEU A 135 12.09 29.97 -19.67
N PRO A 136 11.86 31.23 -19.29
CA PRO A 136 12.20 32.36 -20.14
C PRO A 136 13.71 32.38 -20.42
N ARG A 137 14.12 32.89 -21.59
CA ARG A 137 15.54 32.97 -21.98
C ARG A 137 16.42 33.66 -20.93
N ARG A 138 15.90 34.70 -20.27
CA ARG A 138 16.52 35.31 -19.10
C ARG A 138 15.66 35.04 -17.88
N LEU A 139 16.25 34.40 -16.87
CA LEU A 139 15.60 34.06 -15.62
C LEU A 139 15.11 35.33 -14.90
N PRO A 140 13.85 35.39 -14.45
CA PRO A 140 13.28 36.58 -13.82
C PRO A 140 13.90 36.87 -12.45
N ALA A 141 14.13 38.14 -12.13
CA ALA A 141 14.54 38.51 -10.77
C ALA A 141 13.44 38.16 -9.76
N PRO A 142 13.78 37.61 -8.57
CA PRO A 142 12.80 37.44 -7.51
C PRO A 142 12.31 38.82 -7.02
N ARG A 143 11.00 38.98 -6.81
CA ARG A 143 10.41 40.27 -6.36
C ARG A 143 10.90 40.71 -4.98
N ALA A 144 11.23 39.73 -4.13
CA ALA A 144 11.86 39.88 -2.84
C ALA A 144 12.77 38.67 -2.60
N PRO A 145 13.78 38.76 -1.72
CA PRO A 145 14.60 37.61 -1.36
C PRO A 145 13.75 36.39 -0.94
N LEU A 146 14.05 35.21 -1.49
CA LEU A 146 13.44 33.95 -1.03
C LEU A 146 14.36 33.29 -0.02
N GLU A 147 13.89 33.13 1.21
CA GLU A 147 14.69 32.58 2.31
C GLU A 147 13.92 31.54 3.09
N ARG A 148 14.56 30.41 3.39
CA ARG A 148 14.06 29.39 4.30
C ARG A 148 15.21 28.80 5.10
N ALA A 149 14.92 28.43 6.34
CA ALA A 149 15.76 27.59 7.17
C ALA A 149 15.04 26.24 7.36
N ALA A 150 15.81 25.15 7.45
CA ALA A 150 15.24 23.86 7.80
C ALA A 150 14.75 23.90 9.26
N THR A 151 13.54 23.42 9.53
CA THR A 151 12.95 23.39 10.88
C THR A 151 13.30 22.11 11.65
N VAL A 152 13.93 21.15 10.97
CA VAL A 152 14.35 19.85 11.50
C VAL A 152 15.67 19.42 10.88
N ALA A 153 16.46 18.62 11.60
CA ALA A 153 17.80 18.22 11.17
C ALA A 153 17.76 17.11 10.10
N HIS A 154 16.91 16.11 10.29
CA HIS A 154 16.87 14.89 9.46
C HIS A 154 15.77 14.98 8.39
N ARG A 155 16.12 14.72 7.12
CA ARG A 155 15.14 14.53 6.03
C ARG A 155 15.50 13.28 5.26
N PHE A 156 15.04 12.17 5.81
CA PHE A 156 15.32 10.81 5.38
C PHE A 156 14.43 10.40 4.19
N ALA A 157 15.03 9.69 3.23
CA ALA A 157 14.36 9.15 2.07
C ALA A 157 14.59 7.65 1.91
N TYR A 158 13.50 6.99 1.48
CA TYR A 158 13.35 5.58 1.08
C TYR A 158 13.07 4.56 2.17
N ASN A 159 12.18 3.62 1.83
CA ASN A 159 11.91 2.43 2.61
C ASN A 159 13.00 1.37 2.36
N ASP A 160 13.16 0.43 3.30
CA ASP A 160 14.02 -0.75 3.14
C ASP A 160 13.80 -1.49 1.82
N THR A 161 12.54 -1.59 1.39
CA THR A 161 12.13 -2.31 0.17
C THR A 161 12.26 -1.50 -1.12
N HIS A 162 12.62 -0.21 -1.03
CA HIS A 162 12.66 0.73 -2.15
C HIS A 162 13.41 0.20 -3.37
N ASP A 163 14.64 -0.25 -3.18
CA ASP A 163 15.53 -0.58 -4.31
C ASP A 163 14.98 -1.74 -5.11
N GLY A 164 14.41 -2.75 -4.41
CA GLY A 164 13.78 -3.91 -5.02
C GLY A 164 12.62 -3.55 -5.94
N TYR A 165 11.75 -2.63 -5.53
CA TYR A 165 10.56 -2.28 -6.32
C TYR A 165 10.74 -1.10 -7.26
N THR A 166 11.69 -0.20 -7.02
CA THR A 166 11.83 1.02 -7.83
C THR A 166 12.72 0.77 -9.03
N ALA A 167 13.97 0.36 -8.78
CA ALA A 167 14.96 0.20 -9.83
C ALA A 167 16.16 -0.62 -9.35
N PRO A 168 15.99 -1.91 -9.05
CA PRO A 168 17.08 -2.77 -8.60
C PRO A 168 18.13 -2.96 -9.70
N TYR A 169 17.82 -2.57 -10.94
CA TYR A 169 18.69 -2.65 -12.10
C TYR A 169 19.23 -1.28 -12.56
N ALA A 170 19.05 -0.23 -11.76
CA ALA A 170 19.49 1.12 -12.11
C ALA A 170 21.00 1.20 -12.37
N ASP A 171 21.36 1.99 -13.38
CA ASP A 171 22.74 2.38 -13.63
C ASP A 171 23.08 3.72 -12.98
N TRP A 172 24.33 4.16 -13.15
CA TRP A 172 24.79 5.41 -12.58
C TRP A 172 24.00 6.65 -13.05
N PRO A 173 23.76 6.87 -14.36
CA PRO A 173 22.98 8.03 -14.81
C PRO A 173 21.60 8.15 -14.13
N ARG A 174 20.93 7.03 -13.88
CA ARG A 174 19.66 7.02 -13.15
C ARG A 174 19.84 7.45 -11.68
N TRP A 175 20.81 6.87 -10.97
CA TRP A 175 21.10 7.22 -9.57
C TRP A 175 21.60 8.66 -9.41
N GLU A 176 22.46 9.14 -10.30
CA GLU A 176 22.95 10.52 -10.29
C GLU A 176 21.81 11.52 -10.40
N ARG A 177 20.88 11.28 -11.34
CA ARG A 177 19.67 12.08 -11.47
C ARG A 177 18.80 11.99 -10.21
N LEU A 178 18.64 10.80 -9.64
CA LEU A 178 17.81 10.58 -8.46
C LEU A 178 18.32 11.39 -7.27
N LEU A 179 19.64 11.35 -7.00
CA LEU A 179 20.28 12.15 -5.95
C LEU A 179 20.14 13.65 -6.20
N ASP A 180 20.34 14.10 -7.44
CA ASP A 180 20.14 15.51 -7.80
C ASP A 180 18.69 15.95 -7.53
N VAL A 181 17.70 15.11 -7.86
CA VAL A 181 16.27 15.39 -7.60
C VAL A 181 15.97 15.38 -6.09
N LEU A 182 16.47 14.42 -5.33
CA LEU A 182 16.31 14.42 -3.87
C LEU A 182 16.92 15.67 -3.22
N ALA A 183 18.05 16.16 -3.74
CA ALA A 183 18.67 17.40 -3.28
C ALA A 183 17.82 18.64 -3.58
N LEU A 184 17.16 18.70 -4.75
CA LEU A 184 16.19 19.75 -5.07
C LEU A 184 14.99 19.76 -4.09
N HIS A 185 14.65 18.60 -3.50
CA HIS A 185 13.59 18.45 -2.51
C HIS A 185 14.10 18.55 -1.06
N GLY A 186 15.40 18.82 -0.86
CA GLY A 186 15.98 19.06 0.46
C GLY A 186 16.17 17.82 1.33
N CYS A 187 16.05 16.62 0.76
CA CYS A 187 16.46 15.39 1.43
C CYS A 187 17.97 15.47 1.72
N ASN A 188 18.40 14.98 2.87
CA ASN A 188 19.82 14.94 3.25
C ASN A 188 20.30 13.58 3.74
N GLU A 189 19.39 12.63 3.95
CA GLU A 189 19.70 11.26 4.34
C GLU A 189 18.98 10.30 3.38
N VAL A 190 19.70 9.36 2.80
CA VAL A 190 19.14 8.44 1.79
C VAL A 190 19.64 7.04 2.08
N LEU A 191 18.73 6.07 2.12
CA LEU A 191 19.08 4.66 2.24
C LEU A 191 19.76 4.16 0.96
N VAL A 192 20.92 3.52 1.09
CA VAL A 192 21.72 2.98 -0.02
C VAL A 192 22.01 1.49 0.21
N THR A 193 21.39 0.65 -0.62
CA THR A 193 21.56 -0.81 -0.62
C THR A 193 22.44 -1.39 -1.72
N PRO A 194 22.66 -0.75 -2.89
CA PRO A 194 23.55 -1.31 -3.92
C PRO A 194 24.97 -1.56 -3.41
N GLY A 195 25.49 -2.77 -3.63
CA GLY A 195 26.86 -3.18 -3.32
C GLY A 195 27.01 -3.89 -1.97
N GLN A 196 25.98 -3.94 -1.11
CA GLN A 196 26.06 -4.61 0.19
C GLN A 196 26.28 -6.13 0.07
N GLU A 197 25.89 -6.72 -1.06
CA GLU A 197 26.22 -8.10 -1.42
C GLU A 197 27.74 -8.37 -1.45
N ALA A 198 28.58 -7.38 -1.78
CA ALA A 198 30.03 -7.53 -1.78
C ALA A 198 30.60 -7.53 -0.35
N VAL A 199 29.99 -6.78 0.57
CA VAL A 199 30.34 -6.79 2.00
C VAL A 199 30.11 -8.19 2.55
N TYR A 200 28.93 -8.76 2.29
CA TYR A 200 28.61 -10.12 2.72
C TYR A 200 29.43 -11.17 1.97
N HIS A 201 29.70 -11.00 0.67
CA HIS A 201 30.58 -11.92 -0.05
C HIS A 201 31.95 -12.01 0.62
N ARG A 202 32.61 -10.89 0.87
CA ARG A 202 33.91 -10.85 1.57
C ARG A 202 33.82 -11.39 3.00
N LEU A 203 32.76 -11.00 3.73
CA LEU A 203 32.51 -11.48 5.09
C LEU A 203 32.44 -13.01 5.11
N LEU A 204 31.61 -13.63 4.29
CA LEU A 204 31.44 -15.08 4.28
C LEU A 204 32.74 -15.82 3.93
N ARG A 205 33.59 -15.22 3.07
CA ARG A 205 34.90 -15.78 2.73
C ARG A 205 35.84 -15.78 3.94
N ASP A 206 35.80 -14.74 4.78
CA ASP A 206 36.56 -14.68 6.05
C ASP A 206 36.10 -15.77 7.03
N PHE A 207 34.81 -16.13 7.00
CA PHE A 207 34.18 -17.09 7.94
C PHE A 207 33.95 -18.48 7.32
N GLY A 208 34.83 -18.89 6.40
CA GLY A 208 34.98 -20.29 5.97
C GLY A 208 34.05 -20.75 4.84
N TYR A 209 33.34 -19.85 4.17
CA TYR A 209 32.54 -20.19 2.98
C TYR A 209 33.38 -20.09 1.70
N SER A 210 33.15 -21.02 0.77
CA SER A 210 33.70 -20.93 -0.59
C SER A 210 33.08 -19.75 -1.36
N ASP A 211 33.75 -19.33 -2.44
CA ASP A 211 33.22 -18.31 -3.34
C ASP A 211 31.82 -18.67 -3.88
N THR A 212 31.65 -19.93 -4.31
CA THR A 212 30.37 -20.41 -4.83
C THR A 212 29.28 -20.42 -3.77
N GLU A 213 29.57 -20.88 -2.55
CA GLU A 213 28.57 -20.86 -1.45
C GLU A 213 28.14 -19.42 -1.14
N ALA A 214 29.10 -18.50 -1.00
CA ALA A 214 28.80 -17.09 -0.72
C ALA A 214 27.94 -16.46 -1.83
N ARG A 215 28.28 -16.68 -3.10
CA ARG A 215 27.52 -16.13 -4.24
C ARG A 215 26.15 -16.77 -4.45
N THR A 216 25.96 -18.02 -4.03
CA THR A 216 24.67 -18.73 -4.10
C THR A 216 23.70 -18.18 -3.05
N TRP A 217 24.21 -17.84 -1.87
CA TRP A 217 23.40 -17.31 -0.78
C TRP A 217 22.87 -15.90 -1.03
N LEU A 218 23.57 -15.13 -1.87
CA LEU A 218 23.16 -13.79 -2.28
C LEU A 218 22.01 -13.84 -3.30
N PRO A 219 20.88 -13.16 -3.05
CA PRO A 219 19.76 -13.11 -3.98
C PRO A 219 20.05 -12.19 -5.17
N ALA A 220 19.26 -12.36 -6.24
CA ALA A 220 19.23 -11.42 -7.36
C ALA A 220 18.94 -9.98 -6.90
N PRO A 221 19.41 -8.95 -7.63
CA PRO A 221 19.23 -7.54 -7.29
C PRO A 221 17.81 -7.13 -6.87
N SER A 222 16.78 -7.66 -7.53
CA SER A 222 15.37 -7.40 -7.24
C SER A 222 14.93 -7.80 -5.84
N HIS A 223 15.64 -8.74 -5.20
CA HIS A 223 15.26 -9.37 -3.93
C HIS A 223 16.20 -9.05 -2.77
N GLN A 224 17.27 -8.29 -3.04
CA GLN A 224 18.25 -7.84 -2.04
C GLN A 224 17.64 -7.17 -0.80
N PRO A 225 16.60 -6.31 -0.90
CA PRO A 225 15.99 -5.71 0.28
C PRO A 225 15.51 -6.69 1.35
N TRP A 226 14.80 -7.76 0.95
CA TRP A 226 14.28 -8.74 1.90
C TRP A 226 15.38 -9.61 2.49
N TRP A 227 16.52 -9.75 1.81
CA TRP A 227 17.70 -10.39 2.36
C TRP A 227 18.38 -9.54 3.43
N LEU A 228 18.53 -8.23 3.18
CA LEU A 228 19.05 -7.28 4.17
C LEU A 228 18.16 -7.17 5.41
N LEU A 229 16.85 -7.41 5.27
CA LEU A 229 15.88 -7.51 6.37
C LEU A 229 15.79 -8.90 7.03
N GLN A 230 16.65 -9.85 6.66
CA GLN A 230 16.65 -11.24 7.17
C GLN A 230 15.36 -12.03 6.88
N ASN A 231 14.58 -11.62 5.88
CA ASN A 231 13.33 -12.29 5.51
C ASN A 231 13.55 -13.47 4.56
N MET A 232 14.61 -13.42 3.75
CA MET A 232 14.95 -14.50 2.83
C MET A 232 16.44 -14.51 2.51
N SER A 233 16.92 -15.61 1.97
CA SER A 233 18.23 -15.71 1.32
C SER A 233 18.10 -16.54 0.04
N GLU A 234 19.14 -16.53 -0.79
CA GLU A 234 19.13 -17.21 -2.10
C GLU A 234 18.04 -16.63 -3.03
N TYR A 235 17.74 -17.28 -4.15
CA TYR A 235 16.83 -16.81 -5.23
C TYR A 235 17.50 -16.03 -6.36
N GLY A 236 17.50 -16.63 -7.55
CA GLY A 236 18.05 -16.03 -8.76
C GLY A 236 19.58 -15.97 -8.83
N GLY A 237 20.26 -16.71 -7.95
CA GLY A 237 21.71 -16.89 -7.92
C GLY A 237 22.20 -18.19 -8.57
N PRO A 238 23.52 -18.45 -8.55
CA PRO A 238 24.55 -17.62 -7.90
C PRO A 238 24.82 -16.33 -8.67
N MET A 239 24.95 -15.20 -7.96
CA MET A 239 25.37 -13.93 -8.59
C MET A 239 26.78 -14.08 -9.18
N SER A 240 27.05 -13.52 -10.36
CA SER A 240 28.43 -13.51 -10.89
C SER A 240 29.32 -12.53 -10.12
N THR A 241 30.63 -12.81 -10.06
CA THR A 241 31.61 -11.89 -9.47
C THR A 241 31.60 -10.53 -10.18
N ALA A 242 31.47 -10.53 -11.51
CA ALA A 242 31.39 -9.29 -12.30
C ALA A 242 30.16 -8.45 -11.96
N LEU A 243 29.00 -9.09 -11.70
CA LEU A 243 27.81 -8.38 -11.25
C LEU A 243 27.99 -7.78 -9.85
N ILE A 244 28.58 -8.53 -8.92
CA ILE A 244 28.93 -8.03 -7.57
C ILE A 244 29.86 -6.82 -7.68
N GLU A 245 30.91 -6.90 -8.50
CA GLU A 245 31.85 -5.79 -8.73
C GLU A 245 31.14 -4.56 -9.33
N ARG A 246 30.29 -4.76 -10.34
CA ARG A 246 29.54 -3.66 -10.99
C ARG A 246 28.60 -2.95 -10.01
N ARG A 247 27.91 -3.70 -9.13
CA ARG A 247 27.04 -3.12 -8.10
C ARG A 247 27.83 -2.48 -6.95
N THR A 248 29.02 -3.01 -6.64
CA THR A 248 29.95 -2.39 -5.69
C THR A 248 30.43 -1.03 -6.19
N ASP A 249 30.82 -0.93 -7.46
CA ASP A 249 31.19 0.34 -8.08
C ASP A 249 30.04 1.35 -8.04
N LEU A 250 28.83 0.91 -8.37
CA LEU A 250 27.64 1.74 -8.26
C LEU A 250 27.41 2.25 -6.83
N GLY A 251 27.45 1.37 -5.83
CA GLY A 251 27.29 1.73 -4.41
C GLY A 251 28.31 2.76 -3.94
N ARG A 252 29.58 2.60 -4.36
CA ARG A 252 30.64 3.58 -4.07
C ARG A 252 30.34 4.94 -4.68
N ARG A 253 29.99 4.99 -5.96
CA ARG A 253 29.66 6.24 -6.65
C ARG A 253 28.47 6.96 -6.04
N ILE A 254 27.46 6.21 -5.58
CA ILE A 254 26.31 6.76 -4.86
C ILE A 254 26.78 7.42 -3.56
N ALA A 255 27.54 6.69 -2.73
CA ALA A 255 28.03 7.21 -1.45
C ALA A 255 28.91 8.46 -1.63
N ASP A 256 29.82 8.45 -2.61
CA ASP A 256 30.71 9.58 -2.90
C ASP A 256 29.91 10.81 -3.36
N ARG A 257 28.96 10.62 -4.27
CA ARG A 257 28.12 11.72 -4.74
C ARG A 257 27.23 12.31 -3.65
N MET A 258 26.76 11.48 -2.73
CA MET A 258 26.04 11.98 -1.55
C MET A 258 26.94 12.88 -0.69
N ARG A 259 28.19 12.47 -0.42
CA ARG A 259 29.16 13.28 0.31
C ARG A 259 29.47 14.60 -0.41
N GLU A 260 29.68 14.57 -1.74
CA GLU A 260 29.85 15.77 -2.56
C GLU A 260 28.67 16.75 -2.42
N LEU A 261 27.45 16.22 -2.33
CA LEU A 261 26.23 17.01 -2.14
C LEU A 261 26.04 17.50 -0.70
N GLY A 262 26.85 17.03 0.26
CA GLY A 262 26.65 17.27 1.69
C GLY A 262 25.46 16.49 2.27
N MET A 263 25.08 15.38 1.63
CA MET A 263 24.11 14.40 2.11
C MET A 263 24.82 13.25 2.84
N ARG A 264 24.08 12.50 3.66
CA ARG A 264 24.56 11.36 4.43
C ARG A 264 24.01 10.05 3.82
N PRO A 265 24.85 9.16 3.28
CA PRO A 265 24.40 7.82 2.94
C PRO A 265 24.02 7.10 4.23
N VAL A 266 22.86 6.44 4.22
CA VAL A 266 22.45 5.52 5.29
C VAL A 266 22.64 4.11 4.76
N LEU A 267 23.57 3.35 5.35
CA LEU A 267 23.88 1.99 4.92
C LEU A 267 23.21 0.95 5.83
N PRO A 268 22.95 -0.28 5.36
CA PRO A 268 22.58 -1.38 6.24
C PRO A 268 23.68 -1.66 7.26
N GLY A 269 23.31 -1.85 8.54
CA GLY A 269 24.21 -2.31 9.58
C GLY A 269 24.14 -3.83 9.81
N TYR A 270 24.97 -4.34 10.72
CA TYR A 270 25.01 -5.77 11.03
C TYR A 270 24.30 -6.10 12.34
N PHE A 271 23.33 -7.00 12.27
CA PHE A 271 22.54 -7.44 13.41
C PHE A 271 22.32 -8.96 13.44
N GLY A 272 23.27 -9.73 12.87
CA GLY A 272 23.39 -11.16 13.11
C GLY A 272 22.96 -12.07 11.96
N THR A 273 22.87 -11.57 10.73
CA THR A 273 22.50 -12.39 9.58
C THR A 273 23.64 -13.35 9.23
N VAL A 274 23.38 -14.66 9.23
CA VAL A 274 24.35 -15.67 8.79
C VAL A 274 23.70 -16.79 7.96
N PRO A 275 24.43 -17.44 7.05
CA PRO A 275 23.93 -18.60 6.31
C PRO A 275 23.87 -19.85 7.19
N ASP A 276 23.26 -20.89 6.63
CA ASP A 276 23.27 -22.23 7.21
C ASP A 276 24.68 -22.74 7.53
N GLY A 277 24.75 -23.51 8.61
CA GLY A 277 25.99 -24.19 9.02
C GLY A 277 27.11 -23.24 9.47
N PHE A 278 26.78 -21.99 9.80
CA PHE A 278 27.75 -21.00 10.27
C PHE A 278 28.47 -21.46 11.54
N ALA A 279 27.72 -21.94 12.54
CA ALA A 279 28.29 -22.41 13.81
C ALA A 279 29.21 -23.64 13.64
N ALA A 280 28.96 -24.49 12.64
CA ALA A 280 29.81 -25.63 12.34
C ALA A 280 31.16 -25.23 11.71
N ARG A 281 31.16 -24.18 10.90
CA ARG A 281 32.37 -23.64 10.23
C ARG A 281 33.20 -22.75 11.15
N ASN A 282 32.55 -22.11 12.11
CA ASN A 282 33.15 -21.16 13.03
C ASN A 282 33.04 -21.70 14.47
N PRO A 283 33.76 -22.79 14.80
CA PRO A 283 33.66 -23.44 16.11
C PRO A 283 34.13 -22.51 17.23
N GLY A 284 33.50 -22.61 18.39
CA GLY A 284 33.71 -21.72 19.51
C GLY A 284 32.40 -21.50 20.26
N ASP A 285 32.06 -20.26 20.56
CA ASP A 285 30.78 -19.89 21.17
C ASP A 285 29.74 -19.45 20.13
N ALA A 286 30.01 -19.60 18.82
CA ALA A 286 29.07 -19.28 17.76
C ALA A 286 27.77 -20.08 17.94
N ARG A 287 26.67 -19.35 18.13
CA ARG A 287 25.34 -19.91 18.38
C ARG A 287 24.34 -19.25 17.46
N VAL A 288 23.55 -20.05 16.74
CA VAL A 288 22.52 -19.56 15.82
C VAL A 288 21.12 -19.94 16.29
N ILE A 289 20.16 -19.08 16.00
CA ILE A 289 18.74 -19.24 16.30
C ILE A 289 18.00 -19.38 14.97
N PRO A 290 17.40 -20.56 14.69
CA PRO A 290 16.64 -20.77 13.46
C PRO A 290 15.45 -19.81 13.35
N GLN A 291 15.31 -19.17 12.20
CA GLN A 291 14.29 -18.13 11.99
C GLN A 291 13.02 -18.63 11.26
N GLY A 292 13.02 -19.86 10.75
CA GLY A 292 11.87 -20.44 10.06
C GLY A 292 11.65 -19.85 8.67
N THR A 293 10.41 -19.50 8.34
CA THR A 293 10.02 -18.97 7.02
C THR A 293 9.32 -17.62 7.11
N TRP A 294 9.43 -16.83 6.04
CA TRP A 294 8.68 -15.61 5.81
C TRP A 294 7.99 -15.75 4.45
N ASN A 295 6.65 -15.67 4.44
CA ASN A 295 5.85 -15.83 3.23
C ASN A 295 6.23 -17.05 2.36
N GLY A 296 6.55 -18.18 3.00
CA GLY A 296 6.93 -19.42 2.30
C GLY A 296 8.40 -19.51 1.85
N LEU A 297 9.18 -18.44 2.04
CA LEU A 297 10.62 -18.41 1.79
C LEU A 297 11.39 -18.66 3.08
N ARG A 298 12.54 -19.32 2.98
CA ARG A 298 13.38 -19.62 4.14
C ARG A 298 14.14 -18.37 4.60
N ARG A 299 14.06 -18.08 5.90
CA ARG A 299 14.85 -17.02 6.53
C ARG A 299 16.28 -17.51 6.81
N PRO A 300 17.31 -16.65 6.69
CA PRO A 300 18.63 -16.94 7.22
C PRO A 300 18.58 -17.08 8.76
N ASP A 301 19.49 -17.86 9.32
CA ASP A 301 19.60 -18.03 10.76
C ASP A 301 20.14 -16.75 11.43
N TRP A 302 19.78 -16.56 12.70
CA TRP A 302 20.20 -15.40 13.48
C TRP A 302 21.35 -15.76 14.43
N LEU A 303 22.52 -15.15 14.25
CA LEU A 303 23.67 -15.30 15.12
C LEU A 303 23.41 -14.58 16.46
N ASP A 304 23.45 -15.31 17.58
CA ASP A 304 23.18 -14.79 18.93
C ASP A 304 24.11 -13.60 19.23
N PRO A 305 23.56 -12.37 19.37
CA PRO A 305 24.39 -11.18 19.54
C PRO A 305 25.25 -11.17 20.81
N ARG A 306 24.95 -12.04 21.79
CA ARG A 306 25.70 -12.11 23.06
C ARG A 306 27.04 -12.86 22.92
N THR A 307 27.28 -13.51 21.78
CA THR A 307 28.48 -14.32 21.56
C THR A 307 29.68 -13.47 21.12
N ARG A 308 30.90 -13.92 21.41
CA ARG A 308 32.14 -13.35 20.88
C ARG A 308 32.17 -13.47 19.35
N ALA A 309 31.70 -14.60 18.80
CA ALA A 309 31.57 -14.80 17.37
C ALA A 309 30.77 -13.66 16.69
N PHE A 310 29.66 -13.21 17.29
CA PHE A 310 28.90 -12.07 16.77
C PHE A 310 29.75 -10.79 16.68
N ALA A 311 30.50 -10.45 17.75
CA ALA A 311 31.33 -9.26 17.76
C ALA A 311 32.43 -9.32 16.69
N GLU A 312 33.03 -10.49 16.44
CA GLU A 312 34.04 -10.69 15.40
C GLU A 312 33.45 -10.53 13.99
N VAL A 313 32.27 -11.10 13.75
CA VAL A 313 31.57 -10.97 12.47
C VAL A 313 31.14 -9.52 12.23
N ALA A 314 30.60 -8.84 13.25
CA ALA A 314 30.22 -7.43 13.15
C ALA A 314 31.44 -6.54 12.83
N ALA A 315 32.57 -6.76 13.52
CA ALA A 315 33.80 -6.01 13.26
C ALA A 315 34.32 -6.24 11.83
N ALA A 316 34.28 -7.48 11.33
CA ALA A 316 34.64 -7.79 9.95
C ALA A 316 33.68 -7.15 8.93
N PHE A 317 32.37 -7.19 9.19
CA PHE A 317 31.36 -6.55 8.34
C PHE A 317 31.64 -5.06 8.18
N TYR A 318 31.77 -4.33 9.29
CA TYR A 318 32.01 -2.89 9.25
C TYR A 318 33.39 -2.51 8.68
N ARG A 319 34.40 -3.38 8.80
CA ARG A 319 35.68 -3.22 8.11
C ARG A 319 35.50 -3.29 6.59
N HIS A 320 34.93 -4.38 6.08
CA HIS A 320 34.70 -4.56 4.65
C HIS A 320 33.80 -3.46 4.06
N GLN A 321 32.79 -3.02 4.80
CA GLN A 321 31.92 -1.93 4.37
C GLN A 321 32.66 -0.59 4.25
N ALA A 322 33.54 -0.25 5.21
CA ALA A 322 34.40 0.94 5.12
C ALA A 322 35.38 0.86 3.94
N GLU A 323 36.03 -0.28 3.75
CA GLU A 323 36.97 -0.47 2.63
C GLU A 323 36.30 -0.28 1.26
N LEU A 324 35.03 -0.70 1.14
CA LEU A 324 34.31 -0.64 -0.13
C LEU A 324 33.69 0.73 -0.42
N PHE A 325 33.12 1.38 0.60
CA PHE A 325 32.28 2.56 0.44
C PHE A 325 32.77 3.82 1.17
N GLY A 326 33.86 3.74 1.93
CA GLY A 326 34.40 4.83 2.75
C GLY A 326 33.61 5.05 4.05
N GLU A 327 33.93 6.13 4.75
CA GLU A 327 33.36 6.44 6.06
C GLU A 327 31.87 6.83 5.99
N VAL A 328 31.06 6.25 6.87
CA VAL A 328 29.62 6.46 6.98
C VAL A 328 29.23 6.48 8.46
N ASP A 329 28.30 7.37 8.79
CA ASP A 329 27.86 7.59 10.17
C ASP A 329 26.41 7.17 10.44
N HIS A 330 25.65 6.66 9.47
CA HIS A 330 24.25 6.28 9.67
C HIS A 330 24.01 4.86 9.23
N PHE A 331 23.51 4.02 10.15
CA PHE A 331 23.31 2.60 9.90
C PHE A 331 21.89 2.18 10.23
N LYS A 332 21.22 1.61 9.24
CA LYS A 332 19.86 1.11 9.39
C LYS A 332 19.86 -0.36 9.79
N MET A 333 19.23 -0.69 10.91
CA MET A 333 19.14 -2.07 11.43
C MET A 333 17.82 -2.29 12.17
N ASP A 334 17.13 -3.37 11.84
CA ASP A 334 15.79 -3.68 12.31
C ASP A 334 15.73 -5.12 12.86
N LEU A 335 15.98 -5.28 14.17
CA LEU A 335 16.00 -6.60 14.81
C LEU A 335 14.61 -7.26 14.76
N LEU A 336 14.56 -8.51 14.27
CA LEU A 336 13.33 -9.33 14.23
C LEU A 336 12.19 -8.69 13.42
N HIS A 337 12.55 -8.09 12.29
CA HIS A 337 11.62 -7.48 11.34
C HIS A 337 10.62 -8.50 10.76
N GLU A 338 9.32 -8.13 10.80
CA GLU A 338 8.17 -8.91 10.27
C GLU A 338 8.17 -10.41 10.62
N GLY A 339 8.62 -10.75 11.82
CA GLY A 339 8.60 -12.11 12.33
C GLY A 339 9.95 -12.52 12.87
N GLY A 340 10.39 -13.72 12.51
CA GLY A 340 11.52 -14.37 13.16
C GLY A 340 11.22 -14.72 14.63
N THR A 341 12.23 -15.21 15.32
CA THR A 341 12.13 -15.52 16.75
C THR A 341 13.44 -15.20 17.46
N ALA A 342 13.33 -14.60 18.65
CA ALA A 342 14.47 -14.44 19.52
C ALA A 342 14.92 -15.78 20.15
N GLY A 343 14.08 -16.82 20.05
CA GLY A 343 14.29 -18.06 20.79
C GLY A 343 14.32 -17.78 22.30
N ASP A 344 15.41 -18.17 22.94
CA ASP A 344 15.73 -17.90 24.35
C ASP A 344 16.70 -16.71 24.53
N VAL A 345 17.02 -15.96 23.47
CA VAL A 345 17.84 -14.74 23.55
C VAL A 345 16.99 -13.60 24.12
N PRO A 346 17.35 -13.00 25.26
CA PRO A 346 16.66 -11.82 25.76
C PRO A 346 16.87 -10.63 24.82
N VAL A 347 15.77 -10.06 24.31
CA VAL A 347 15.81 -8.92 23.38
C VAL A 347 16.60 -7.72 23.93
N PRO A 348 16.49 -7.33 25.22
CA PRO A 348 17.32 -6.26 25.79
C PRO A 348 18.83 -6.51 25.68
N ASP A 349 19.27 -7.75 25.92
CA ASP A 349 20.68 -8.10 25.88
C ASP A 349 21.21 -8.15 24.44
N ALA A 350 20.39 -8.64 23.52
CA ALA A 350 20.67 -8.61 22.09
C ALA A 350 20.81 -7.16 21.59
N ALA A 351 19.88 -6.28 21.95
CA ALA A 351 19.89 -4.87 21.57
C ALA A 351 21.17 -4.17 22.03
N ARG A 352 21.55 -4.31 23.30
CA ARG A 352 22.81 -3.76 23.84
C ARG A 352 24.04 -4.33 23.15
N ALA A 353 24.03 -5.61 22.77
CA ALA A 353 25.17 -6.22 22.10
C ALA A 353 25.32 -5.72 20.65
N VAL A 354 24.21 -5.56 19.92
CA VAL A 354 24.20 -4.93 18.59
C VAL A 354 24.68 -3.48 18.68
N GLU A 355 24.15 -2.71 19.63
CA GLU A 355 24.60 -1.33 19.89
C GLU A 355 26.11 -1.29 20.18
N ARG A 356 26.60 -2.10 21.11
CA ARG A 356 28.04 -2.14 21.45
C ARG A 356 28.89 -2.50 20.23
N ALA A 357 28.47 -3.45 19.40
CA ALA A 357 29.20 -3.84 18.21
C ALA A 357 29.28 -2.69 17.19
N LEU A 358 28.15 -2.00 16.94
CA LEU A 358 28.11 -0.80 16.12
C LEU A 358 29.06 0.26 16.67
N ARG A 359 28.95 0.60 17.97
CA ARG A 359 29.75 1.64 18.64
C ARG A 359 31.24 1.32 18.66
N THR A 360 31.59 0.05 18.76
CA THR A 360 32.99 -0.39 18.72
C THR A 360 33.60 -0.15 17.34
N ALA A 361 32.84 -0.43 16.27
CA ALA A 361 33.32 -0.21 14.91
C ALA A 361 33.18 1.25 14.45
N ARG A 362 32.16 1.96 14.94
CA ARG A 362 31.75 3.32 14.57
C ARG A 362 31.24 4.08 15.82
N PRO A 363 32.13 4.71 16.60
CA PRO A 363 31.76 5.35 17.86
C PRO A 363 30.62 6.37 17.74
N ASP A 364 30.63 7.18 16.68
CA ASP A 364 29.69 8.29 16.47
C ASP A 364 28.45 7.93 15.62
N ALA A 365 28.27 6.66 15.26
CA ALA A 365 27.20 6.24 14.34
C ALA A 365 25.77 6.54 14.85
N THR A 366 24.87 7.01 14.00
CA THR A 366 23.43 6.99 14.30
C THR A 366 22.87 5.61 13.96
N TRP A 367 22.20 4.98 14.93
CA TRP A 367 21.39 3.79 14.67
C TRP A 367 20.00 4.22 14.18
N VAL A 368 19.75 4.04 12.88
CA VAL A 368 18.46 4.33 12.25
C VAL A 368 17.54 3.09 12.37
N ILE A 369 16.33 3.27 12.88
CA ILE A 369 15.36 2.17 13.11
C ILE A 369 14.04 2.48 12.39
N LEU A 370 13.45 1.49 11.72
CA LEU A 370 12.14 1.61 11.09
C LEU A 370 11.01 1.62 12.13
N GLY A 371 10.20 2.67 12.18
CA GLY A 371 8.91 2.64 12.86
C GLY A 371 7.86 1.91 12.01
N TRP A 372 7.66 0.62 12.25
CA TRP A 372 6.70 -0.22 11.52
C TRP A 372 6.11 -1.33 12.39
N GLN A 373 4.78 -1.42 12.43
CA GLN A 373 4.05 -2.38 13.27
C GLN A 373 4.53 -2.33 14.73
N ALA A 374 5.17 -3.39 15.22
CA ALA A 374 5.71 -3.50 16.58
C ALA A 374 7.22 -3.18 16.67
N ASN A 375 7.83 -2.69 15.58
CA ASN A 375 9.22 -2.26 15.53
C ASN A 375 9.33 -0.71 15.60
N PRO A 376 10.28 -0.16 16.39
CA PRO A 376 11.06 -0.85 17.42
C PRO A 376 10.17 -1.42 18.54
N ARG A 377 10.60 -2.53 19.12
CA ARG A 377 9.95 -3.07 20.32
C ARG A 377 10.30 -2.17 21.52
N PRO A 378 9.36 -1.86 22.44
CA PRO A 378 9.66 -1.06 23.63
C PRO A 378 10.87 -1.60 24.43
N ALA A 379 10.91 -2.92 24.65
CA ALA A 379 12.01 -3.57 25.35
C ALA A 379 13.39 -3.43 24.67
N LEU A 380 13.45 -3.11 23.37
CA LEU A 380 14.69 -2.78 22.68
C LEU A 380 15.12 -1.36 23.04
N LEU A 381 14.21 -0.38 22.94
CA LEU A 381 14.50 1.03 23.24
C LEU A 381 14.86 1.23 24.71
N ASP A 382 14.16 0.57 25.64
CA ASP A 382 14.44 0.63 27.08
C ASP A 382 15.83 0.10 27.46
N ALA A 383 16.46 -0.67 26.57
CA ALA A 383 17.71 -1.36 26.84
C ALA A 383 18.96 -0.58 26.40
N ILE A 384 18.82 0.34 25.45
CA ILE A 384 19.92 1.01 24.75
C ILE A 384 19.96 2.52 25.04
N ASP A 385 21.06 3.18 24.67
CA ASP A 385 21.14 4.64 24.70
C ASP A 385 20.48 5.21 23.44
N THR A 386 19.42 5.99 23.63
CA THR A 386 18.64 6.55 22.53
C THR A 386 19.17 7.89 22.01
N ASP A 387 20.18 8.49 22.64
CA ASP A 387 20.78 9.77 22.23
C ASP A 387 21.36 9.72 20.79
N ARG A 388 21.68 8.52 20.32
CA ARG A 388 22.24 8.26 18.98
C ARG A 388 21.39 7.30 18.17
N VAL A 389 20.08 7.30 18.45
CA VAL A 389 19.06 6.58 17.67
C VAL A 389 18.24 7.59 16.88
N LEU A 390 17.84 7.22 15.67
CA LEU A 390 16.82 7.94 14.90
C LEU A 390 15.75 6.95 14.45
N ILE A 391 14.52 7.12 14.95
CA ILE A 391 13.39 6.32 14.47
C ILE A 391 12.81 7.00 13.24
N VAL A 392 12.86 6.33 12.08
CA VAL A 392 12.18 6.78 10.86
C VAL A 392 10.78 6.17 10.82
N ASP A 393 9.76 6.95 11.19
CA ASP A 393 8.42 6.43 11.44
C ASP A 393 7.57 6.33 10.19
N GLY A 394 7.18 5.12 9.80
CA GLY A 394 6.35 4.90 8.61
C GLY A 394 4.85 5.11 8.82
N LEU A 395 4.42 5.38 10.06
CA LEU A 395 3.01 5.35 10.46
C LEU A 395 2.50 6.67 11.07
N SER A 396 3.30 7.73 11.07
CA SER A 396 2.91 9.01 11.72
C SER A 396 1.61 9.59 11.14
N ASP A 397 1.33 9.29 9.87
CA ASP A 397 0.15 9.72 9.12
C ASP A 397 -1.07 8.80 9.24
N LEU A 398 -1.14 7.95 10.26
CA LEU A 398 -2.33 7.19 10.62
C LEU A 398 -3.08 7.87 11.78
N ASP A 399 -4.42 7.89 11.73
CA ASP A 399 -5.24 8.50 12.80
C ASP A 399 -5.09 7.78 14.14
N THR A 400 -4.71 6.50 14.12
CA THR A 400 -4.47 5.70 15.33
C THR A 400 -3.18 6.07 16.05
N VAL A 401 -2.24 6.73 15.37
CA VAL A 401 -0.96 7.14 15.95
C VAL A 401 -1.08 8.57 16.46
N THR A 402 -1.02 8.75 17.77
CA THR A 402 -1.36 10.03 18.43
C THR A 402 -0.25 10.57 19.33
N ASP A 403 0.56 9.71 19.96
CA ASP A 403 1.60 10.14 20.90
C ASP A 403 2.86 9.27 20.80
N ARG A 404 3.82 9.74 20.01
CA ARG A 404 5.06 9.02 19.73
C ARG A 404 6.12 9.17 20.80
N GLU A 405 6.07 10.26 21.54
CA GLU A 405 6.98 10.56 22.66
C GLU A 405 6.77 9.53 23.76
N SER A 406 5.51 9.18 24.07
CA SER A 406 5.21 8.10 24.99
C SER A 406 5.56 6.73 24.41
N GLU A 407 5.25 6.46 23.15
CA GLU A 407 5.48 5.14 22.53
C GLU A 407 6.96 4.79 22.35
N TRP A 408 7.82 5.80 22.16
CA TRP A 408 9.26 5.61 21.97
C TRP A 408 10.11 6.09 23.15
N GLY A 409 9.50 6.43 24.28
CA GLY A 409 10.22 6.81 25.50
C GLY A 409 11.12 8.04 25.34
N GLY A 410 10.74 8.98 24.45
CA GLY A 410 11.52 10.20 24.16
C GLY A 410 12.67 10.04 23.16
N ALA A 411 12.85 8.87 22.55
CA ALA A 411 13.87 8.69 21.50
C ALA A 411 13.64 9.65 20.30
N PRO A 412 14.70 10.22 19.70
CA PRO A 412 14.57 11.08 18.54
C PRO A 412 13.94 10.36 17.35
N TYR A 413 13.01 11.03 16.67
CA TYR A 413 12.28 10.44 15.56
C TYR A 413 12.02 11.40 14.40
N ALA A 414 11.78 10.83 13.23
CA ALA A 414 11.36 11.55 12.04
C ALA A 414 9.88 11.26 11.74
N PHE A 415 9.06 12.31 11.65
CA PHE A 415 7.66 12.20 11.21
C PHE A 415 7.63 11.65 9.78
N GLY A 416 6.93 10.55 9.55
CA GLY A 416 7.01 9.90 8.25
C GLY A 416 5.75 9.25 7.75
N THR A 417 5.88 8.69 6.56
CA THR A 417 4.81 8.07 5.78
C THR A 417 5.38 6.99 4.87
N ILE A 418 4.61 5.93 4.68
CA ILE A 418 4.79 4.93 3.61
C ILE A 418 3.63 5.11 2.62
N PRO A 419 3.73 6.00 1.63
CA PRO A 419 2.61 6.34 0.76
C PRO A 419 2.40 5.30 -0.35
N ASN A 420 3.38 4.42 -0.57
CA ASN A 420 3.32 3.40 -1.61
C ASN A 420 3.82 2.05 -1.08
N PHE A 421 3.11 0.98 -1.44
CA PHE A 421 3.42 -0.42 -1.11
C PHE A 421 3.59 -1.23 -2.41
N GLY A 422 4.63 -2.05 -2.53
CA GLY A 422 4.92 -2.93 -3.66
C GLY A 422 5.27 -2.23 -4.98
N GLY A 423 5.34 -0.90 -5.00
CA GLY A 423 5.38 -0.13 -6.25
C GLY A 423 4.08 -0.18 -7.05
N ARG A 424 2.97 -0.52 -6.40
CA ARG A 424 1.64 -0.54 -7.00
C ARG A 424 1.35 0.83 -7.61
N THR A 425 0.76 0.83 -8.80
CA THR A 425 0.52 2.08 -9.56
C THR A 425 -0.65 2.89 -9.01
N THR A 426 -1.34 2.43 -7.96
CA THR A 426 -2.49 3.13 -7.39
C THR A 426 -2.08 4.49 -6.83
N LEU A 427 -2.82 5.54 -7.21
CA LEU A 427 -2.61 6.89 -6.68
C LEU A 427 -3.16 7.04 -5.27
N GLY A 428 -2.40 7.71 -4.40
CA GLY A 428 -2.93 8.30 -3.19
C GLY A 428 -1.95 8.47 -2.02
N ALA A 429 -2.26 9.42 -1.15
CA ALA A 429 -1.46 9.74 0.04
C ALA A 429 -2.28 10.53 1.09
N ASN A 430 -1.87 10.51 2.35
CA ASN A 430 -2.60 11.17 3.45
C ASN A 430 -2.16 12.62 3.68
N THR A 431 -2.18 13.43 2.61
CA THR A 431 -1.63 14.80 2.63
C THR A 431 -2.31 15.70 3.66
N ASP A 432 -3.59 15.44 3.95
CA ASP A 432 -4.36 16.11 4.98
C ASP A 432 -3.73 15.92 6.36
N ARG A 433 -3.47 14.68 6.74
CA ARG A 433 -2.86 14.33 8.04
C ARG A 433 -1.45 14.88 8.16
N TRP A 434 -0.66 14.89 7.08
CA TRP A 434 0.70 15.46 7.10
C TRP A 434 0.68 16.95 7.44
N THR A 435 -0.16 17.72 6.74
CA THR A 435 -0.27 19.17 6.95
C THR A 435 -0.90 19.53 8.29
N GLU A 436 -1.70 18.63 8.88
CA GLU A 436 -2.32 18.84 10.18
C GLU A 436 -1.41 18.47 11.36
N LYS A 437 -0.69 17.35 11.25
CA LYS A 437 0.07 16.78 12.37
C LYS A 437 1.50 17.31 12.48
N PHE A 438 2.22 17.50 11.37
CA PHE A 438 3.67 17.73 11.42
C PHE A 438 4.06 18.93 12.30
N THR A 439 3.50 20.11 12.04
CA THR A 439 3.83 21.30 12.84
C THR A 439 3.30 21.19 14.26
N ALA A 440 2.10 20.61 14.45
CA ALA A 440 1.55 20.35 15.78
C ALA A 440 2.44 19.44 16.64
N TRP A 441 3.08 18.43 16.04
CA TRP A 441 4.00 17.51 16.72
C TRP A 441 5.38 18.11 16.90
N ARG A 442 5.88 18.89 15.93
CA ARG A 442 7.17 19.57 16.03
C ARG A 442 7.16 20.64 17.13
N ASP A 443 6.06 21.40 17.23
CA ASP A 443 6.00 22.61 18.06
C ASP A 443 5.48 22.35 19.49
N LYS A 444 5.08 21.10 19.81
CA LYS A 444 4.61 20.79 21.16
C LYS A 444 5.76 20.80 22.18
N PRO A 445 5.50 21.18 23.45
CA PRO A 445 6.53 21.20 24.48
C PRO A 445 7.18 19.81 24.67
N GLY A 446 8.51 19.76 24.67
CA GLY A 446 9.26 18.52 24.86
C GLY A 446 9.25 17.57 23.66
N SER A 447 8.89 18.04 22.46
CA SER A 447 8.91 17.22 21.25
C SER A 447 10.28 16.59 21.00
N ALA A 448 10.28 15.28 20.71
CA ALA A 448 11.45 14.54 20.25
C ALA A 448 11.51 14.44 18.71
N LEU A 449 10.60 15.12 18.00
CA LEU A 449 10.57 15.16 16.55
C LEU A 449 11.82 15.88 16.03
N ALA A 450 12.71 15.12 15.41
CA ALA A 450 14.00 15.58 14.91
C ALA A 450 14.07 15.63 13.36
N GLY A 451 13.04 15.12 12.66
CA GLY A 451 13.08 15.00 11.20
C GLY A 451 11.77 14.72 10.48
N THR A 452 11.90 14.53 9.17
CA THR A 452 10.87 13.97 8.27
C THR A 452 11.40 12.71 7.57
N ALA A 453 10.56 11.70 7.35
CA ALA A 453 10.91 10.46 6.66
C ALA A 453 9.91 10.11 5.54
N TYR A 454 10.32 10.27 4.28
CA TYR A 454 9.52 9.87 3.12
C TYR A 454 9.94 8.47 2.64
N MET A 455 9.16 7.45 2.98
CA MET A 455 9.58 6.05 2.85
C MET A 455 8.64 5.24 1.95
N PRO A 456 8.55 5.54 0.66
CA PRO A 456 7.78 4.71 -0.25
C PRO A 456 8.49 3.38 -0.48
N GLU A 457 7.73 2.26 -0.51
CA GLU A 457 8.28 0.97 -0.98
C GLU A 457 8.66 1.03 -2.46
N ALA A 458 8.06 1.92 -3.27
CA ALA A 458 8.66 2.33 -4.53
C ALA A 458 8.48 3.83 -4.81
N ALA A 459 9.57 4.47 -5.25
CA ALA A 459 9.60 5.89 -5.58
C ALA A 459 9.03 6.18 -6.99
N GLU A 460 9.11 7.44 -7.42
CA GLU A 460 8.67 7.91 -8.74
C GLU A 460 7.15 7.76 -8.99
N ARG A 461 6.37 7.90 -7.91
CA ARG A 461 4.91 7.97 -7.90
C ARG A 461 4.46 9.25 -7.20
N ASP A 462 3.19 9.62 -7.40
CA ASP A 462 2.52 10.71 -6.67
C ASP A 462 3.39 11.98 -6.52
N PRO A 463 3.79 12.66 -7.63
CA PRO A 463 4.76 13.76 -7.58
C PRO A 463 4.33 14.91 -6.67
N ALA A 464 3.02 15.16 -6.54
CA ALA A 464 2.49 16.17 -5.61
C ALA A 464 2.69 15.77 -4.14
N ALA A 465 2.63 14.47 -3.83
CA ALA A 465 2.81 13.97 -2.47
C ALA A 465 4.26 14.14 -2.01
N LEU A 466 5.25 13.78 -2.84
CA LEU A 466 6.66 14.06 -2.54
C LEU A 466 6.89 15.55 -2.36
N GLU A 467 6.39 16.38 -3.29
CA GLU A 467 6.62 17.81 -3.25
C GLU A 467 6.10 18.41 -1.94
N LEU A 468 4.85 18.13 -1.58
CA LEU A 468 4.24 18.63 -0.35
C LEU A 468 4.99 18.13 0.89
N PHE A 469 5.29 16.84 0.96
CA PHE A 469 5.96 16.26 2.12
C PHE A 469 7.35 16.84 2.31
N SER A 470 8.10 17.02 1.22
CA SER A 470 9.45 17.59 1.27
C SER A 470 9.46 19.04 1.79
N GLU A 471 8.40 19.82 1.53
CA GLU A 471 8.30 21.19 2.02
C GLU A 471 8.01 21.30 3.53
N LEU A 472 7.54 20.24 4.19
CA LEU A 472 7.26 20.26 5.63
C LEU A 472 8.49 20.71 6.44
N ALA A 473 9.66 20.17 6.10
CA ALA A 473 10.91 20.49 6.78
C ALA A 473 11.41 21.93 6.54
N TRP A 474 10.82 22.66 5.60
CA TRP A 474 11.23 24.02 5.20
C TRP A 474 10.18 25.08 5.54
N ARG A 475 9.14 24.73 6.30
CA ARG A 475 8.04 25.63 6.65
C ARG A 475 7.82 25.67 8.15
N GLU A 476 8.01 26.86 8.71
CA GLU A 476 7.72 27.14 10.12
C GLU A 476 6.20 27.06 10.38
N GLU A 477 5.39 27.63 9.50
CA GLU A 477 3.94 27.63 9.68
C GLU A 477 3.27 26.38 9.11
N LYS A 478 2.09 26.06 9.66
CA LYS A 478 1.19 25.05 9.11
C LYS A 478 0.88 25.36 7.63
N ILE A 479 0.97 24.35 6.77
CA ILE A 479 0.63 24.49 5.36
C ILE A 479 -0.89 24.59 5.19
N ASP A 480 -1.37 25.65 4.55
CA ASP A 480 -2.71 25.68 3.96
C ASP A 480 -2.72 24.76 2.74
N ARG A 481 -3.32 23.58 2.92
CA ARG A 481 -3.32 22.52 1.92
C ARG A 481 -4.07 22.90 0.65
N GLU A 482 -5.18 23.61 0.76
CA GLU A 482 -6.00 24.00 -0.40
C GLU A 482 -5.24 25.03 -1.24
N ALA A 483 -4.69 26.06 -0.59
CA ALA A 483 -3.85 27.05 -1.25
C ALA A 483 -2.59 26.42 -1.88
N TRP A 484 -1.98 25.44 -1.20
CA TRP A 484 -0.81 24.73 -1.70
C TRP A 484 -1.13 23.95 -2.99
N PHE A 485 -2.21 23.18 -3.04
CA PHE A 485 -2.59 22.44 -4.25
C PHE A 485 -2.96 23.36 -5.43
N ALA A 486 -3.61 24.50 -5.14
CA ALA A 486 -3.91 25.50 -6.16
C ALA A 486 -2.62 26.10 -6.77
N GLU A 487 -1.62 26.39 -5.94
CA GLU A 487 -0.31 26.89 -6.40
C GLU A 487 0.51 25.79 -7.08
N TYR A 488 0.46 24.55 -6.58
CA TYR A 488 1.13 23.41 -7.20
C TYR A 488 0.62 23.16 -8.62
N ALA A 489 -0.69 23.29 -8.88
CA ALA A 489 -1.25 23.19 -10.23
C ALA A 489 -0.61 24.19 -11.21
N HIS A 490 -0.37 25.42 -10.73
CA HIS A 490 0.28 26.47 -11.50
C HIS A 490 1.74 26.15 -11.79
N ILE A 491 2.47 25.69 -10.77
CA ILE A 491 3.89 25.30 -10.82
C ILE A 491 4.10 24.10 -11.75
N ARG A 492 3.27 23.07 -11.59
CA ARG A 492 3.41 21.76 -12.25
C ARG A 492 3.29 21.85 -13.77
N TYR A 493 2.43 22.75 -14.28
CA TYR A 493 2.20 22.94 -15.72
C TYR A 493 2.73 24.26 -16.29
N GLY A 494 3.26 25.14 -15.43
CA GLY A 494 3.91 26.41 -15.80
C GLY A 494 2.98 27.51 -16.28
N GLY A 495 1.71 27.50 -15.87
CA GLY A 495 0.75 28.55 -16.22
C GLY A 495 -0.52 28.50 -15.39
N ASP A 496 -1.13 29.65 -15.07
CA ASP A 496 -2.37 29.68 -14.27
C ASP A 496 -3.53 29.24 -15.15
N ASP A 497 -4.11 28.09 -14.84
CA ASP A 497 -5.18 27.45 -15.57
C ASP A 497 -6.26 27.00 -14.60
N ARG A 498 -7.51 27.41 -14.85
CA ARG A 498 -8.64 27.08 -13.99
C ARG A 498 -8.85 25.57 -13.92
N SER A 499 -8.77 24.87 -15.05
CA SER A 499 -9.00 23.43 -15.11
C SER A 499 -7.88 22.65 -14.44
N ALA A 500 -6.63 23.13 -14.50
CA ALA A 500 -5.54 22.56 -13.70
C ALA A 500 -5.81 22.68 -12.19
N ARG A 501 -6.24 23.86 -11.73
CA ARG A 501 -6.60 24.08 -10.30
C ARG A 501 -7.77 23.20 -9.87
N GLU A 502 -8.80 23.07 -10.70
CA GLU A 502 -9.93 22.16 -10.45
C GLU A 502 -9.46 20.70 -10.38
N ALA A 503 -8.52 20.28 -11.23
CA ALA A 503 -7.96 18.94 -11.20
C ALA A 503 -7.26 18.63 -9.88
N PHE A 504 -6.37 19.52 -9.43
CA PHE A 504 -5.64 19.33 -8.17
C PHE A 504 -6.51 19.51 -6.94
N ALA A 505 -7.54 20.37 -6.97
CA ALA A 505 -8.53 20.45 -5.91
C ALA A 505 -9.32 19.14 -5.77
N ALA A 506 -9.72 18.52 -6.89
CA ALA A 506 -10.38 17.22 -6.87
C ALA A 506 -9.45 16.11 -6.36
N LEU A 507 -8.15 16.12 -6.73
CA LEU A 507 -7.16 15.19 -6.16
C LEU A 507 -6.99 15.38 -4.65
N ALA A 508 -6.89 16.63 -4.18
CA ALA A 508 -6.77 16.99 -2.77
C ALA A 508 -7.99 16.55 -1.91
N ALA A 509 -9.16 16.47 -2.55
CA ALA A 509 -10.40 15.98 -1.93
C ALA A 509 -10.59 14.47 -2.02
N THR A 510 -9.79 13.76 -2.83
CA THR A 510 -9.95 12.32 -3.10
C THR A 510 -8.65 11.54 -2.88
N ALA A 511 -7.85 11.29 -3.92
CA ALA A 511 -6.64 10.46 -3.83
C ALA A 511 -5.64 10.97 -2.78
N TYR A 512 -5.61 12.28 -2.51
CA TYR A 512 -4.76 12.88 -1.47
C TYR A 512 -5.45 13.12 -0.12
N ARG A 513 -6.58 12.44 0.12
CA ARG A 513 -7.31 12.38 1.39
C ARG A 513 -7.97 11.00 1.52
N LEU A 514 -7.17 10.00 1.90
CA LEU A 514 -7.65 8.62 1.92
C LEU A 514 -8.64 8.37 3.06
N THR A 515 -9.71 7.64 2.76
CA THR A 515 -10.73 7.20 3.73
C THR A 515 -10.47 5.79 4.27
N SER A 516 -9.39 5.14 3.84
CA SER A 516 -9.00 3.83 4.33
C SER A 516 -8.41 3.93 5.74
N THR A 517 -8.80 2.98 6.60
CA THR A 517 -8.38 2.97 8.01
C THR A 517 -6.89 2.63 8.17
N ASP A 518 -6.33 1.88 7.24
CA ASP A 518 -4.90 1.54 7.19
C ASP A 518 -4.05 2.61 6.50
N GLY A 519 -4.67 3.70 6.04
CA GLY A 519 -4.01 4.81 5.36
C GLY A 519 -3.48 4.48 3.96
N ARG A 520 -3.92 3.37 3.34
CA ARG A 520 -3.41 2.92 2.04
C ARG A 520 -4.40 3.13 0.90
N PRO A 521 -3.96 3.48 -0.31
CA PRO A 521 -4.82 3.45 -1.48
C PRO A 521 -5.19 1.99 -1.83
N HIS A 522 -6.26 1.81 -2.61
CA HIS A 522 -6.77 0.48 -2.96
C HIS A 522 -6.53 0.12 -4.43
N ASP A 523 -5.85 -0.99 -4.66
CA ASP A 523 -5.41 -1.40 -5.99
C ASP A 523 -6.53 -1.68 -6.97
N SER A 524 -6.19 -1.60 -8.25
CA SER A 524 -6.99 -2.13 -9.34
C SER A 524 -7.27 -3.61 -9.14
N LEU A 525 -8.53 -4.02 -9.27
CA LEU A 525 -8.87 -5.45 -9.32
C LEU A 525 -8.45 -6.06 -10.67
N PHE A 526 -8.24 -5.24 -11.72
CA PHE A 526 -7.75 -5.73 -13.00
C PHE A 526 -6.39 -6.43 -12.87
N CYS A 527 -5.49 -5.94 -12.02
CA CYS A 527 -4.15 -6.50 -11.83
C CYS A 527 -4.04 -7.47 -10.64
N ARG A 528 -5.16 -8.06 -10.22
CA ARG A 528 -5.20 -9.13 -9.22
C ARG A 528 -5.62 -10.45 -9.85
N ARG A 529 -5.27 -11.57 -9.21
CA ARG A 529 -5.82 -12.89 -9.54
C ARG A 529 -7.36 -12.80 -9.48
N PRO A 530 -8.08 -13.24 -10.52
CA PRO A 530 -9.53 -13.09 -10.60
C PRO A 530 -10.27 -13.74 -9.43
N SER A 531 -11.22 -12.99 -8.86
CA SER A 531 -12.13 -13.52 -7.86
C SER A 531 -13.37 -12.64 -7.71
N LEU A 532 -14.55 -13.28 -7.66
CA LEU A 532 -15.80 -12.64 -7.29
C LEU A 532 -15.82 -12.18 -5.83
N THR A 533 -15.01 -12.73 -4.94
CA THR A 533 -15.04 -12.42 -3.48
C THR A 533 -14.10 -11.30 -3.05
N SER A 534 -13.30 -10.73 -3.98
CA SER A 534 -12.38 -9.61 -3.71
C SER A 534 -13.07 -8.41 -3.04
N SER A 535 -12.44 -7.80 -2.03
CA SER A 535 -12.99 -6.59 -1.39
C SER A 535 -13.18 -5.46 -2.41
N ILE A 536 -14.35 -4.82 -2.37
CA ILE A 536 -14.79 -3.76 -3.30
C ILE A 536 -14.76 -2.36 -2.69
N GLY A 537 -14.28 -2.22 -1.44
CA GLY A 537 -14.13 -0.91 -0.79
C GLY A 537 -13.26 0.03 -1.62
N THR A 538 -13.50 1.34 -1.51
CA THR A 538 -12.70 2.38 -2.16
C THR A 538 -12.02 3.24 -1.10
N ALA A 539 -10.82 3.75 -1.40
CA ALA A 539 -10.08 4.62 -0.50
C ALA A 539 -10.45 6.10 -0.65
N PHE A 540 -11.34 6.41 -1.59
CA PHE A 540 -11.93 7.73 -1.86
C PHE A 540 -13.16 7.55 -2.78
N ASP A 541 -13.94 8.60 -3.00
CA ASP A 541 -15.08 8.57 -3.95
C ASP A 541 -14.58 8.55 -5.41
N PRO A 542 -14.83 7.48 -6.19
CA PRO A 542 -14.42 7.42 -7.60
C PRO A 542 -15.04 8.52 -8.47
N ALA A 543 -16.28 8.92 -8.19
CA ALA A 543 -16.96 9.97 -8.95
C ALA A 543 -16.35 11.36 -8.66
N GLY A 544 -15.84 11.57 -7.44
CA GLY A 544 -15.01 12.74 -7.11
C GLY A 544 -13.69 12.74 -7.89
N PHE A 545 -13.01 11.59 -7.96
CA PHE A 545 -11.74 11.46 -8.69
C PHE A 545 -11.90 11.69 -10.20
N ASP A 546 -13.01 11.23 -10.79
CA ASP A 546 -13.35 11.48 -12.19
C ASP A 546 -13.33 12.96 -12.57
N ARG A 547 -13.67 13.86 -11.64
CA ARG A 547 -13.58 15.31 -11.86
C ARG A 547 -12.15 15.77 -12.07
N ALA A 548 -11.18 15.17 -11.37
CA ALA A 548 -9.77 15.46 -11.57
C ALA A 548 -9.33 15.09 -12.99
N PHE A 549 -9.70 13.89 -13.42
CA PHE A 549 -9.39 13.40 -14.76
C PHE A 549 -10.05 14.26 -15.85
N ALA A 550 -11.34 14.58 -15.71
CA ALA A 550 -12.06 15.44 -16.65
C ALA A 550 -11.43 16.83 -16.75
N ALA A 551 -11.15 17.47 -15.61
CA ALA A 551 -10.57 18.80 -15.58
C ALA A 551 -9.17 18.83 -16.22
N LEU A 552 -8.37 17.76 -16.08
CA LEU A 552 -7.05 17.70 -16.71
C LEU A 552 -7.11 17.65 -18.25
N LEU A 553 -8.19 17.09 -18.83
CA LEU A 553 -8.43 17.15 -20.29
C LEU A 553 -8.75 18.57 -20.78
N ASP A 554 -9.26 19.44 -19.91
CA ASP A 554 -9.68 20.79 -20.26
C ASP A 554 -8.59 21.86 -20.07
N VAL A 555 -7.46 21.51 -19.43
CA VAL A 555 -6.27 22.39 -19.34
C VAL A 555 -5.91 22.96 -20.70
N ARG A 556 -5.59 24.24 -20.85
CA ARG A 556 -5.38 24.84 -22.19
C ARG A 556 -4.26 24.12 -22.99
N PRO A 557 -4.41 23.97 -24.32
CA PRO A 557 -3.45 23.26 -25.18
C PRO A 557 -1.98 23.66 -24.97
N ARG A 558 -1.69 24.95 -24.79
CA ARG A 558 -0.33 25.48 -24.60
C ARG A 558 0.41 24.95 -23.35
N LEU A 559 -0.29 24.33 -22.40
CA LEU A 559 0.29 23.78 -21.17
C LEU A 559 0.44 22.25 -21.22
N ARG A 560 0.03 21.62 -22.33
CA ARG A 560 -0.06 20.16 -22.46
C ARG A 560 1.22 19.49 -22.96
N ASP A 561 2.18 20.27 -23.46
CA ASP A 561 3.37 19.72 -24.13
C ASP A 561 4.44 19.22 -23.15
N SER A 562 4.34 19.61 -21.88
CA SER A 562 5.29 19.18 -20.84
C SER A 562 5.24 17.66 -20.60
N ASP A 563 6.38 17.09 -20.21
CA ASP A 563 6.44 15.69 -19.75
C ASP A 563 5.57 15.51 -18.50
N ALA A 564 5.56 16.52 -17.62
CA ALA A 564 4.70 16.62 -16.45
C ALA A 564 3.21 16.39 -16.75
N TYR A 565 2.65 17.14 -17.70
CA TYR A 565 1.25 17.01 -18.08
C TYR A 565 0.94 15.64 -18.70
N ARG A 566 1.81 15.16 -19.60
CA ARG A 566 1.62 13.86 -20.26
C ARG A 566 1.66 12.70 -19.26
N HIS A 567 2.57 12.76 -18.28
CA HIS A 567 2.62 11.83 -17.16
C HIS A 567 1.30 11.83 -16.38
N ASP A 568 0.90 13.00 -15.87
CA ASP A 568 -0.26 13.11 -14.97
C ASP A 568 -1.57 12.73 -15.70
N LEU A 569 -1.71 13.12 -16.97
CA LEU A 569 -2.89 12.75 -17.77
C LEU A 569 -2.96 11.24 -18.01
N THR A 570 -1.82 10.59 -18.30
CA THR A 570 -1.77 9.13 -18.41
C THR A 570 -2.13 8.46 -17.10
N ASP A 571 -1.59 8.94 -15.98
CA ASP A 571 -1.83 8.32 -14.68
C ASP A 571 -3.28 8.47 -14.21
N LEU A 572 -3.86 9.67 -14.34
CA LEU A 572 -5.26 9.93 -13.97
C LEU A 572 -6.24 9.15 -14.86
N ALA A 573 -6.02 9.06 -16.16
CA ALA A 573 -6.87 8.28 -17.06
C ALA A 573 -6.81 6.78 -16.74
N ARG A 574 -5.61 6.25 -16.46
CA ARG A 574 -5.41 4.87 -16.05
C ARG A 574 -6.04 4.59 -14.68
N GLN A 575 -5.87 5.47 -13.69
CA GLN A 575 -6.52 5.35 -12.39
C GLN A 575 -8.04 5.42 -12.50
N ALA A 576 -8.59 6.27 -13.37
CA ALA A 576 -10.02 6.31 -13.66
C ALA A 576 -10.50 4.94 -14.17
N LEU A 577 -9.80 4.31 -15.12
CA LEU A 577 -10.11 2.95 -15.57
C LEU A 577 -10.02 1.91 -14.44
N ALA A 578 -8.95 1.96 -13.63
CA ALA A 578 -8.76 1.07 -12.48
C ALA A 578 -9.93 1.18 -11.48
N ASN A 579 -10.44 2.38 -11.21
CA ASN A 579 -11.58 2.57 -10.32
C ASN A 579 -12.84 1.80 -10.79
N ARG A 580 -13.02 1.60 -12.11
CA ARG A 580 -14.16 0.86 -12.66
C ARG A 580 -14.12 -0.61 -12.31
N SER A 581 -12.95 -1.19 -12.03
CA SER A 581 -12.86 -2.58 -11.59
C SER A 581 -13.64 -2.80 -10.28
N ARG A 582 -13.68 -1.81 -9.38
CA ARG A 582 -14.43 -1.90 -8.11
C ARG A 582 -15.92 -1.64 -8.31
N ILE A 583 -16.26 -0.68 -9.18
CA ILE A 583 -17.65 -0.34 -9.52
C ILE A 583 -18.33 -1.52 -10.22
N LEU A 584 -17.71 -2.11 -11.25
CA LEU A 584 -18.30 -3.19 -12.05
C LEU A 584 -18.40 -4.52 -11.29
N GLN A 585 -17.61 -4.71 -10.23
CA GLN A 585 -17.69 -5.92 -9.41
C GLN A 585 -19.06 -6.05 -8.71
N LEU A 586 -19.70 -4.94 -8.36
CA LEU A 586 -21.03 -4.91 -7.74
C LEU A 586 -22.11 -5.57 -8.62
N PRO A 587 -22.38 -5.09 -9.84
CA PRO A 587 -23.37 -5.71 -10.72
C PRO A 587 -22.93 -7.09 -11.21
N LEU A 588 -21.62 -7.36 -11.36
CA LEU A 588 -21.10 -8.69 -11.69
C LEU A 588 -21.47 -9.73 -10.61
N ARG A 589 -21.30 -9.38 -9.32
CA ARG A 589 -21.73 -10.22 -8.18
C ARG A 589 -23.24 -10.41 -8.15
N ALA A 590 -24.01 -9.36 -8.41
CA ALA A 590 -25.47 -9.44 -8.43
C ALA A 590 -25.96 -10.39 -9.53
N ALA A 591 -25.46 -10.23 -10.76
CA ALA A 591 -25.77 -11.12 -11.87
C ALA A 591 -25.39 -12.57 -11.56
N HIS A 592 -24.22 -12.81 -10.95
CA HIS A 592 -23.81 -14.16 -10.55
C HIS A 592 -24.71 -14.77 -9.48
N ARG A 593 -25.05 -14.01 -8.43
CA ARG A 593 -25.97 -14.47 -7.37
C ARG A 593 -27.34 -14.84 -7.95
N ASP A 594 -27.84 -14.00 -8.86
CA ASP A 594 -29.19 -14.14 -9.42
C ASP A 594 -29.23 -15.11 -10.60
N LYS A 595 -28.09 -15.74 -10.95
CA LYS A 595 -27.91 -16.65 -12.08
C LYS A 595 -28.28 -16.02 -13.44
N ASP A 596 -28.11 -14.71 -13.57
CA ASP A 596 -28.34 -13.95 -14.79
C ASP A 596 -27.10 -14.00 -15.69
N ALA A 597 -26.99 -15.07 -16.48
CA ALA A 597 -25.82 -15.31 -17.33
C ALA A 597 -25.65 -14.25 -18.41
N ASP A 598 -26.74 -13.65 -18.90
CA ASP A 598 -26.68 -12.65 -19.98
C ASP A 598 -26.20 -11.30 -19.45
N ALA A 599 -26.73 -10.84 -18.31
CA ALA A 599 -26.19 -9.65 -17.64
C ALA A 599 -24.73 -9.87 -17.23
N PHE A 600 -24.39 -11.06 -16.71
CA PHE A 600 -23.02 -11.39 -16.33
C PHE A 600 -22.07 -11.30 -17.54
N ARG A 601 -22.43 -11.89 -18.69
CA ARG A 601 -21.62 -11.82 -19.92
C ARG A 601 -21.47 -10.38 -20.42
N ALA A 602 -22.54 -9.57 -20.38
CA ALA A 602 -22.47 -8.18 -20.81
C ALA A 602 -21.50 -7.35 -19.93
N ILE A 603 -21.57 -7.53 -18.61
CA ILE A 603 -20.67 -6.85 -17.66
C ILE A 603 -19.23 -7.36 -17.81
N ALA A 604 -19.04 -8.68 -17.99
CA ALA A 604 -17.73 -9.29 -18.23
C ALA A 604 -17.08 -8.77 -19.52
N ALA A 605 -17.85 -8.60 -20.60
CA ALA A 605 -17.34 -8.02 -21.85
C ALA A 605 -16.91 -6.55 -21.67
N LEU A 606 -17.65 -5.77 -20.89
CA LEU A 606 -17.25 -4.41 -20.52
C LEU A 606 -15.97 -4.42 -19.66
N TRP A 607 -15.88 -5.29 -18.66
CA TRP A 607 -14.70 -5.46 -17.82
C TRP A 607 -13.43 -5.65 -18.63
N VAL A 608 -13.42 -6.67 -19.51
CA VAL A 608 -12.28 -6.99 -20.37
C VAL A 608 -11.96 -5.85 -21.35
N ARG A 609 -12.99 -5.19 -21.90
CA ARG A 609 -12.80 -4.01 -22.77
C ARG A 609 -12.07 -2.88 -22.04
N LEU A 610 -12.44 -2.60 -20.79
CA LEU A 610 -11.78 -1.57 -19.99
C LEU A 610 -10.35 -1.96 -19.61
N MET A 611 -10.07 -3.24 -19.34
CA MET A 611 -8.70 -3.71 -19.11
C MET A 611 -7.79 -3.45 -20.33
N ARG A 612 -8.24 -3.82 -21.53
CA ARG A 612 -7.48 -3.58 -22.77
C ARG A 612 -7.27 -2.09 -23.05
N LEU A 613 -8.26 -1.25 -22.71
CA LEU A 613 -8.11 0.20 -22.80
C LEU A 613 -7.14 0.74 -21.75
N SER A 614 -7.08 0.14 -20.56
CA SER A 614 -6.11 0.47 -19.50
C SER A 614 -4.68 0.17 -19.94
N ASP A 615 -4.46 -0.97 -20.60
CA ASP A 615 -3.15 -1.31 -21.20
C ASP A 615 -2.74 -0.28 -22.28
N THR A 616 -3.68 0.09 -23.14
CA THR A 616 -3.44 1.13 -24.17
C THR A 616 -3.12 2.49 -23.53
N MET A 617 -3.83 2.87 -22.47
CA MET A 617 -3.60 4.13 -21.75
C MET A 617 -2.23 4.15 -21.08
N ALA A 618 -1.85 3.06 -20.40
CA ALA A 618 -0.53 2.90 -19.82
C ALA A 618 0.59 3.05 -20.87
N GLY A 619 0.34 2.61 -22.11
CA GLY A 619 1.26 2.77 -23.25
C GLY A 619 1.59 4.21 -23.65
N CYS A 620 0.93 5.22 -23.08
CA CYS A 620 1.09 6.62 -23.48
C CYS A 620 2.20 7.38 -22.74
N HIS A 621 2.83 6.79 -21.72
CA HIS A 621 3.94 7.42 -21.01
C HIS A 621 4.96 6.39 -20.51
N ARG A 622 6.25 6.75 -20.55
CA ARG A 622 7.37 5.82 -20.25
C ARG A 622 7.31 5.19 -18.85
N SER A 623 6.74 5.89 -17.87
CA SER A 623 6.62 5.45 -16.47
C SER A 623 5.64 4.30 -16.26
N PHE A 624 4.88 3.92 -17.29
CA PHE A 624 3.87 2.87 -17.24
C PHE A 624 4.11 1.77 -18.29
N LEU A 625 5.36 1.63 -18.75
CA LEU A 625 5.77 0.59 -19.70
C LEU A 625 6.51 -0.54 -18.97
N LEU A 626 6.20 -1.79 -19.31
CA LEU A 626 6.97 -2.94 -18.84
C LEU A 626 8.36 -3.04 -19.49
N GLY A 627 8.50 -2.59 -20.75
CA GLY A 627 9.74 -2.73 -21.51
C GLY A 627 10.99 -2.15 -20.83
N PRO A 628 10.99 -0.89 -20.37
CA PRO A 628 12.15 -0.30 -19.70
C PRO A 628 12.62 -1.11 -18.48
N TRP A 629 11.69 -1.62 -17.66
CA TRP A 629 12.01 -2.47 -16.50
C TRP A 629 12.79 -3.73 -16.89
N LEU A 630 12.36 -4.42 -17.95
CA LEU A 630 13.01 -5.64 -18.41
C LEU A 630 14.33 -5.37 -19.15
N GLU A 631 14.41 -4.27 -19.89
CA GLU A 631 15.66 -3.87 -20.56
C GLU A 631 16.73 -3.42 -19.57
N ASP A 632 16.35 -2.77 -18.46
CA ASP A 632 17.29 -2.40 -17.42
C ASP A 632 17.88 -3.64 -16.73
N ALA A 633 17.06 -4.67 -16.46
CA ALA A 633 17.54 -5.96 -15.94
C ALA A 633 18.60 -6.60 -16.86
N LYS A 634 18.34 -6.63 -18.17
CA LYS A 634 19.28 -7.16 -19.16
C LYS A 634 20.55 -6.31 -19.29
N ARG A 635 20.44 -4.99 -19.17
CA ARG A 635 21.57 -4.05 -19.26
C ARG A 635 22.55 -4.18 -18.10
N LEU A 636 22.05 -4.55 -16.91
CA LEU A 636 22.88 -4.76 -15.74
C LEU A 636 23.71 -6.05 -15.85
N ALA A 637 23.20 -7.06 -16.54
CA ALA A 637 23.86 -8.35 -16.70
C ALA A 637 25.26 -8.25 -17.34
N THR A 638 26.10 -9.22 -17.00
CA THR A 638 27.50 -9.35 -17.43
C THR A 638 27.72 -10.49 -18.42
N SER A 639 26.71 -11.34 -18.64
CA SER A 639 26.67 -12.36 -19.69
C SER A 639 25.24 -12.55 -20.24
N PRO A 640 25.07 -13.19 -21.41
CA PRO A 640 23.76 -13.54 -21.95
C PRO A 640 22.92 -14.42 -21.01
N GLU A 641 23.54 -15.39 -20.32
CA GLU A 641 22.88 -16.27 -19.37
C GLU A 641 22.41 -15.50 -18.13
N GLU A 642 23.25 -14.59 -17.62
CA GLU A 642 22.86 -13.71 -16.51
C GLU A 642 21.73 -12.76 -16.91
N ALA A 643 21.70 -12.30 -18.17
CA ALA A 643 20.61 -11.47 -18.68
C ALA A 643 19.26 -12.20 -18.67
N VAL A 644 19.25 -13.51 -18.99
CA VAL A 644 18.04 -14.34 -18.93
C VAL A 644 17.54 -14.44 -17.48
N GLU A 645 18.44 -14.65 -16.53
CA GLU A 645 18.06 -14.82 -15.12
C GLU A 645 17.62 -13.51 -14.46
N LEU A 646 18.29 -12.39 -14.77
CA LEU A 646 17.86 -11.07 -14.32
C LEU A 646 16.50 -10.67 -14.93
N GLU A 647 16.25 -10.96 -16.20
CA GLU A 647 14.92 -10.74 -16.79
C GLU A 647 13.85 -11.62 -16.11
N ARG A 648 14.16 -12.88 -15.80
CA ARG A 648 13.24 -13.80 -15.10
C ARG A 648 12.88 -13.26 -13.72
N THR A 649 13.87 -12.87 -12.92
CA THR A 649 13.63 -12.32 -11.57
C THR A 649 12.90 -10.97 -11.61
N ALA A 650 13.16 -10.14 -12.62
CA ALA A 650 12.44 -8.90 -12.88
C ALA A 650 10.95 -9.14 -13.14
N ARG A 651 10.63 -10.19 -13.92
CA ARG A 651 9.24 -10.62 -14.20
C ARG A 651 8.59 -11.23 -12.96
N SER A 652 9.30 -12.11 -12.26
CA SER A 652 8.80 -12.74 -11.03
C SER A 652 8.40 -11.69 -10.00
N LEU A 653 9.27 -10.70 -9.72
CA LEU A 653 9.02 -9.74 -8.65
C LEU A 653 7.66 -9.04 -8.78
N ILE A 654 7.28 -8.63 -9.98
CA ILE A 654 6.03 -7.89 -10.26
C ILE A 654 4.81 -8.80 -10.54
N THR A 655 4.98 -10.13 -10.48
CA THR A 655 3.91 -11.13 -10.68
C THR A 655 3.86 -12.15 -9.55
N THR A 656 4.55 -13.28 -9.65
CA THR A 656 4.55 -14.36 -8.63
C THR A 656 5.36 -14.01 -7.38
N TRP A 657 6.08 -12.90 -7.41
CA TRP A 657 7.08 -12.44 -6.46
C TRP A 657 8.33 -13.34 -6.40
N ALA A 658 8.16 -14.64 -6.18
CA ALA A 658 9.19 -15.67 -6.30
C ALA A 658 8.55 -17.01 -6.75
N ASP A 659 9.06 -18.14 -6.26
CA ASP A 659 8.54 -19.48 -6.59
C ASP A 659 7.19 -19.77 -5.91
N ARG A 660 6.57 -20.91 -6.23
CA ARG A 660 5.19 -21.26 -5.81
C ARG A 660 4.90 -21.00 -4.32
N ALA A 661 5.79 -21.40 -3.42
CA ALA A 661 5.59 -21.22 -1.98
C ALA A 661 5.40 -19.75 -1.59
N ALA A 662 6.11 -18.84 -2.27
CA ALA A 662 5.94 -17.40 -2.14
C ALA A 662 4.73 -16.90 -2.92
N ALA A 663 4.52 -17.37 -4.14
CA ALA A 663 3.39 -16.97 -4.99
C ALA A 663 2.02 -17.24 -4.35
N ASP A 664 1.90 -18.30 -3.53
CA ASP A 664 0.67 -18.59 -2.78
C ASP A 664 0.35 -17.53 -1.70
N GLN A 665 1.31 -16.65 -1.36
CA GLN A 665 1.18 -15.61 -0.34
C GLN A 665 1.42 -14.18 -0.87
N LEU A 666 2.27 -14.02 -1.88
CA LEU A 666 2.78 -12.73 -2.38
C LEU A 666 2.46 -12.45 -3.85
N SER A 667 1.73 -13.34 -4.55
CA SER A 667 1.34 -13.07 -5.93
C SER A 667 0.61 -11.74 -6.07
N ASN A 668 1.06 -10.94 -7.03
CA ASN A 668 0.59 -9.59 -7.33
C ASN A 668 0.77 -8.59 -6.17
N TYR A 669 1.63 -8.87 -5.18
CA TYR A 669 1.98 -7.88 -4.15
C TYR A 669 2.56 -6.61 -4.79
N ALA A 670 3.44 -6.78 -5.77
CA ALA A 670 4.11 -5.71 -6.50
C ALA A 670 3.52 -5.45 -7.89
N ASN A 671 2.21 -5.69 -8.03
CA ASN A 671 1.51 -5.53 -9.31
C ASN A 671 1.69 -4.13 -9.91
N ARG A 672 1.66 -4.04 -11.25
CA ARG A 672 1.77 -2.79 -11.99
C ARG A 672 0.66 -2.69 -13.02
N ASP A 673 0.07 -1.51 -13.12
CA ASP A 673 -0.78 -1.16 -14.25
C ASP A 673 0.10 -0.71 -15.43
N TRP A 674 0.93 -1.63 -15.93
CA TRP A 674 1.88 -1.39 -17.01
C TRP A 674 1.40 -1.98 -18.33
N GLN A 675 1.68 -1.25 -19.41
CA GLN A 675 1.46 -1.76 -20.76
C GLN A 675 2.28 -3.04 -20.96
N GLY A 676 1.64 -4.05 -21.52
CA GLY A 676 2.18 -5.38 -21.72
C GLY A 676 1.84 -6.31 -20.55
N LEU A 677 2.03 -5.87 -19.30
CA LEU A 677 1.70 -6.67 -18.12
C LEU A 677 0.19 -6.89 -17.97
N ILE A 678 -0.60 -5.81 -18.14
CA ILE A 678 -2.07 -5.89 -18.10
C ILE A 678 -2.57 -6.86 -19.17
N ASN A 679 -2.12 -6.68 -20.41
CA ASN A 679 -2.62 -7.45 -21.54
C ASN A 679 -2.13 -8.91 -21.59
N ASP A 680 -0.88 -9.18 -21.18
CA ASP A 680 -0.30 -10.52 -21.36
C ASP A 680 -0.42 -11.42 -20.14
N VAL A 681 -0.63 -10.85 -18.94
CA VAL A 681 -0.81 -11.62 -17.70
C VAL A 681 -2.26 -11.54 -17.24
N HIS A 682 -2.78 -10.33 -17.03
CA HIS A 682 -4.04 -10.16 -16.32
C HIS A 682 -5.29 -10.34 -17.18
N VAL A 683 -5.29 -9.86 -18.43
CA VAL A 683 -6.43 -10.03 -19.35
C VAL A 683 -6.76 -11.52 -19.57
N PRO A 684 -5.80 -12.41 -19.90
CA PRO A 684 -6.07 -13.84 -20.07
C PRO A 684 -6.64 -14.50 -18.81
N GLN A 685 -6.15 -14.11 -17.63
CA GLN A 685 -6.67 -14.63 -16.36
C GLN A 685 -8.14 -14.25 -16.18
N TRP A 686 -8.48 -12.96 -16.33
CA TRP A 686 -9.84 -12.48 -16.18
C TRP A 686 -10.79 -13.04 -17.24
N GLU A 687 -10.37 -13.14 -18.50
CA GLU A 687 -11.17 -13.74 -19.58
C GLU A 687 -11.50 -15.21 -19.28
N ALA A 688 -10.50 -16.01 -18.87
CA ALA A 688 -10.70 -17.41 -18.52
C ALA A 688 -11.64 -17.57 -17.31
N TYR A 689 -11.45 -16.74 -16.28
CA TYR A 689 -12.28 -16.77 -15.08
C TYR A 689 -13.74 -16.38 -15.38
N LEU A 690 -13.96 -15.23 -16.01
CA LEU A 690 -15.30 -14.72 -16.28
C LEU A 690 -16.08 -15.62 -17.24
N THR A 691 -15.41 -16.19 -18.25
CA THR A 691 -16.03 -17.16 -19.17
C THR A 691 -16.50 -18.39 -18.39
N GLU A 692 -15.64 -18.97 -17.56
CA GLU A 692 -15.98 -20.13 -16.74
C GLU A 692 -17.15 -19.84 -15.78
N GLN A 693 -17.19 -18.66 -15.14
CA GLN A 693 -18.30 -18.28 -14.27
C GLN A 693 -19.62 -18.20 -15.05
N ALA A 694 -19.60 -17.60 -16.25
CA ALA A 694 -20.77 -17.47 -17.10
C ALA A 694 -21.28 -18.84 -17.61
N ASP A 695 -20.37 -19.70 -18.06
CA ASP A 695 -20.70 -21.02 -18.59
C ASP A 695 -21.21 -21.95 -17.50
N ALA A 696 -20.55 -21.98 -16.34
CA ALA A 696 -20.99 -22.76 -15.19
C ALA A 696 -22.40 -22.36 -14.73
N MET A 697 -22.70 -21.06 -14.74
CA MET A 697 -24.01 -20.52 -14.40
C MET A 697 -25.08 -20.93 -15.42
N ALA A 698 -24.77 -20.83 -16.71
CA ALA A 698 -25.68 -21.23 -17.79
C ALA A 698 -25.96 -22.73 -17.81
N GLU A 699 -24.96 -23.55 -17.46
CA GLU A 699 -25.06 -25.01 -17.38
C GLU A 699 -25.61 -25.52 -16.03
N GLY A 700 -25.77 -24.64 -15.03
CA GLY A 700 -26.24 -25.01 -13.70
C GLY A 700 -25.25 -25.85 -12.88
N ARG A 701 -23.95 -25.72 -13.16
CA ARG A 701 -22.86 -26.43 -12.46
C ARG A 701 -22.01 -25.51 -11.59
N ALA A 702 -21.15 -26.09 -10.77
CA ALA A 702 -20.13 -25.33 -10.06
C ALA A 702 -18.99 -24.93 -11.02
N PRO A 703 -18.43 -23.71 -10.89
CA PRO A 703 -17.22 -23.31 -11.62
C PRO A 703 -16.02 -24.18 -11.23
N LYS A 704 -15.13 -24.47 -12.19
CA LYS A 704 -13.87 -25.17 -11.92
C LYS A 704 -12.91 -24.28 -11.06
N PRO A 705 -12.03 -24.90 -10.25
CA PRO A 705 -10.97 -24.16 -9.58
C PRO A 705 -9.90 -23.70 -10.58
N PHE A 706 -9.21 -22.61 -10.25
CA PHE A 706 -8.09 -22.08 -11.03
C PHE A 706 -6.80 -22.15 -10.21
N ASP A 707 -5.77 -22.77 -10.79
CA ASP A 707 -4.39 -22.63 -10.36
C ASP A 707 -3.67 -21.72 -11.37
N TRP A 708 -3.44 -20.46 -10.97
CA TRP A 708 -2.86 -19.44 -11.85
C TRP A 708 -1.35 -19.56 -11.99
N TYR A 709 -0.68 -20.19 -11.02
CA TYR A 709 0.78 -20.20 -10.94
C TYR A 709 1.47 -20.80 -12.17
N PRO A 710 1.02 -21.93 -12.77
CA PRO A 710 1.73 -22.50 -13.93
C PRO A 710 1.83 -21.55 -15.13
N ALA A 711 0.77 -20.77 -15.38
CA ALA A 711 0.77 -19.79 -16.47
C ALA A 711 1.59 -18.55 -16.13
N GLU A 712 1.50 -18.08 -14.88
CA GLU A 712 2.33 -16.97 -14.39
C GLU A 712 3.82 -17.33 -14.44
N GLU A 713 4.19 -18.52 -13.95
CA GLU A 713 5.56 -19.04 -13.99
C GLU A 713 6.07 -19.18 -15.43
N ALA A 714 5.25 -19.69 -16.35
CA ALA A 714 5.61 -19.73 -17.76
C ALA A 714 5.89 -18.33 -18.33
N TRP A 715 5.10 -17.33 -17.96
CA TRP A 715 5.32 -15.93 -18.36
C TRP A 715 6.61 -15.35 -17.75
N THR A 716 6.97 -15.70 -16.52
CA THR A 716 8.26 -15.26 -15.93
C THR A 716 9.47 -15.77 -16.71
N LYS A 717 9.33 -16.90 -17.42
CA LYS A 717 10.37 -17.53 -18.23
C LYS A 717 10.29 -17.12 -19.72
N ASP A 718 9.27 -16.34 -20.11
CA ASP A 718 9.15 -15.78 -21.45
C ASP A 718 10.22 -14.69 -21.67
N ARG A 719 10.62 -14.48 -22.92
CA ARG A 719 11.61 -13.49 -23.38
C ARG A 719 11.03 -12.52 -24.41
N ARG A 720 9.70 -12.43 -24.49
CA ARG A 720 9.00 -11.45 -25.33
C ARG A 720 9.47 -10.04 -25.03
N ALA A 721 9.88 -9.32 -26.07
CA ALA A 721 10.21 -7.91 -25.99
C ALA A 721 8.95 -7.04 -25.86
N TYR A 722 9.05 -5.95 -25.10
CA TYR A 722 7.99 -4.98 -24.91
C TYR A 722 8.46 -3.57 -25.33
N PRO A 723 7.54 -2.66 -25.67
CA PRO A 723 7.89 -1.28 -26.04
C PRO A 723 8.68 -0.56 -24.94
N VAL A 724 9.76 0.10 -25.32
CA VAL A 724 10.60 0.95 -24.43
C VAL A 724 10.33 2.45 -24.60
N ARG A 725 9.43 2.79 -25.53
CA ARG A 725 8.97 4.16 -25.79
C ARG A 725 7.44 4.16 -25.82
N PRO A 726 6.80 5.29 -25.48
CA PRO A 726 5.36 5.42 -25.57
C PRO A 726 4.84 5.02 -26.95
N THR A 727 3.77 4.23 -26.97
CA THR A 727 3.13 3.71 -28.19
C THR A 727 1.88 4.51 -28.59
N GLY A 728 1.44 5.44 -27.75
CA GLY A 728 0.22 6.22 -27.95
C GLY A 728 0.38 7.67 -27.53
N ASP A 729 -0.54 8.51 -28.01
CA ASP A 729 -0.66 9.90 -27.58
C ASP A 729 -1.51 9.98 -26.31
N ALA A 730 -0.98 10.63 -25.26
CA ALA A 730 -1.63 10.70 -23.96
C ALA A 730 -2.99 11.39 -24.03
N TYR A 731 -3.08 12.54 -24.72
CA TYR A 731 -4.32 13.32 -24.77
C TYR A 731 -5.42 12.62 -25.57
N ARG A 732 -5.11 12.15 -26.78
CA ARG A 732 -6.06 11.45 -27.65
C ARG A 732 -6.57 10.16 -26.99
N THR A 733 -5.68 9.41 -26.35
CA THR A 733 -6.07 8.17 -25.67
C THR A 733 -6.89 8.48 -24.42
N ALA A 734 -6.51 9.47 -23.63
CA ALA A 734 -7.29 9.93 -22.49
C ALA A 734 -8.69 10.44 -22.90
N ARG A 735 -8.83 11.14 -24.02
CA ARG A 735 -10.15 11.49 -24.59
C ARG A 735 -10.99 10.25 -24.91
N ARG A 736 -10.39 9.21 -25.51
CA ARG A 736 -11.07 7.93 -25.73
C ARG A 736 -11.49 7.26 -24.42
N VAL A 737 -10.65 7.33 -23.38
CA VAL A 737 -10.98 6.85 -22.03
C VAL A 737 -12.18 7.61 -21.48
N TYR A 738 -12.16 8.93 -21.51
CA TYR A 738 -13.27 9.77 -21.09
C TYR A 738 -14.56 9.39 -21.82
N ASP A 739 -14.54 9.35 -23.15
CA ASP A 739 -15.74 9.05 -23.94
C ASP A 739 -16.27 7.63 -23.66
N THR A 740 -15.37 6.65 -23.43
CA THR A 740 -15.74 5.28 -23.08
C THR A 740 -16.38 5.22 -21.70
N LEU A 741 -15.78 5.86 -20.70
CA LEU A 741 -16.24 5.82 -19.31
C LEU A 741 -17.50 6.67 -19.09
N ALA A 742 -17.62 7.82 -19.77
CA ALA A 742 -18.80 8.67 -19.72
C ALA A 742 -20.05 7.97 -20.29
N ARG A 743 -19.88 7.03 -21.23
CA ARG A 743 -20.95 6.25 -21.86
C ARG A 743 -21.12 4.85 -21.26
N ALA A 744 -20.22 4.40 -20.39
CA ALA A 744 -20.26 3.04 -19.87
C ALA A 744 -21.51 2.83 -18.98
N PRO A 745 -22.27 1.75 -19.20
CA PRO A 745 -23.40 1.38 -18.35
C PRO A 745 -22.91 0.82 -17.00
N TYR A 746 -23.84 0.42 -16.13
CA TYR A 746 -23.56 -0.24 -14.85
C TYR A 746 -22.77 0.59 -13.82
N GLN A 747 -22.81 1.92 -13.94
CA GLN A 747 -22.18 2.86 -13.00
C GLN A 747 -23.21 3.50 -12.05
N GLY A 748 -24.25 2.74 -11.66
CA GLY A 748 -25.26 3.17 -10.69
C GLY A 748 -25.32 2.20 -9.52
N PHE A 749 -25.56 2.73 -8.32
CA PHE A 749 -25.70 1.96 -7.10
C PHE A 749 -26.99 2.34 -6.39
N VAL A 750 -27.71 1.36 -5.86
CA VAL A 750 -28.94 1.59 -5.11
C VAL A 750 -28.81 1.01 -3.70
N SER A 751 -29.10 1.83 -2.70
CA SER A 751 -29.28 1.39 -1.32
C SER A 751 -30.75 1.53 -0.93
N VAL A 752 -31.26 0.59 -0.13
CA VAL A 752 -32.66 0.60 0.35
C VAL A 752 -32.69 0.79 1.86
N ARG A 753 -33.51 1.75 2.31
CA ARG A 753 -33.85 1.99 3.72
C ARG A 753 -35.33 1.69 3.95
N VAL A 754 -35.67 1.20 5.13
CA VAL A 754 -37.03 0.79 5.50
C VAL A 754 -37.36 1.35 6.88
N GLU A 755 -38.48 2.04 7.00
CA GLU A 755 -38.93 2.71 8.23
C GLU A 755 -40.42 2.42 8.49
N PRO A 756 -40.80 1.78 9.62
CA PRO A 756 -39.92 1.19 10.64
C PRO A 756 -39.11 0.00 10.10
N ALA A 757 -38.05 -0.39 10.82
CA ALA A 757 -37.17 -1.49 10.41
C ALA A 757 -37.88 -2.87 10.30
N ALA A 758 -39.03 -3.01 10.97
CA ALA A 758 -39.94 -4.14 10.89
C ALA A 758 -41.39 -3.64 10.91
N PHE A 759 -42.26 -4.29 10.15
CA PHE A 759 -43.70 -4.02 10.15
C PHE A 759 -44.38 -4.91 11.19
N THR A 760 -45.48 -4.44 11.79
CA THR A 760 -46.46 -5.31 12.46
C THR A 760 -47.62 -5.61 11.50
N PRO A 761 -48.43 -6.66 11.74
CA PRO A 761 -49.61 -6.92 10.92
C PRO A 761 -50.50 -5.67 10.77
N GLY A 762 -50.93 -5.38 9.55
CA GLY A 762 -51.76 -4.22 9.19
C GLY A 762 -51.08 -2.85 9.29
N SER A 763 -49.81 -2.78 9.71
CA SER A 763 -49.08 -1.50 9.81
C SER A 763 -48.66 -0.96 8.45
N THR A 764 -48.40 0.34 8.42
CA THR A 764 -47.81 1.02 7.26
C THR A 764 -46.41 1.51 7.58
N GLY A 765 -45.58 1.61 6.55
CA GLY A 765 -44.20 2.07 6.63
C GLY A 765 -43.73 2.62 5.30
N THR A 766 -42.49 3.05 5.25
CA THR A 766 -41.85 3.63 4.06
C THR A 766 -40.65 2.79 3.66
N VAL A 767 -40.60 2.40 2.39
CA VAL A 767 -39.41 1.84 1.74
C VAL A 767 -38.83 2.95 0.86
N THR A 768 -37.57 3.32 1.08
CA THR A 768 -36.87 4.34 0.30
C THR A 768 -35.69 3.73 -0.43
N ALA A 769 -35.68 3.85 -1.75
CA ALA A 769 -34.53 3.51 -2.59
C ALA A 769 -33.75 4.78 -2.92
N SER A 770 -32.47 4.81 -2.53
CA SER A 770 -31.54 5.89 -2.84
C SER A 770 -30.60 5.45 -3.96
N PHE A 771 -30.70 6.08 -5.12
CA PHE A 771 -29.84 5.85 -6.26
C PHE A 771 -28.66 6.82 -6.25
N ARG A 772 -27.45 6.29 -6.42
CA ARG A 772 -26.19 7.02 -6.57
C ARG A 772 -25.63 6.81 -7.97
N ASN A 773 -25.38 7.89 -8.69
CA ASN A 773 -24.59 7.86 -9.92
C ASN A 773 -23.11 7.80 -9.56
N LEU A 774 -22.46 6.66 -9.80
CA LEU A 774 -21.03 6.45 -9.58
C LEU A 774 -20.17 6.93 -10.76
N ASN A 775 -20.78 7.35 -11.87
CA ASN A 775 -20.08 8.00 -12.97
C ASN A 775 -19.90 9.49 -12.65
N GLY A 776 -18.65 9.93 -12.47
CA GLY A 776 -18.33 11.35 -12.23
C GLY A 776 -18.15 12.18 -13.50
N LEU A 777 -18.26 11.57 -14.68
CA LEU A 777 -18.03 12.22 -15.98
C LEU A 777 -19.33 12.62 -16.70
N ARG A 778 -20.45 11.95 -16.40
CA ARG A 778 -21.74 12.20 -17.07
C ARG A 778 -22.93 11.98 -16.15
N ALA A 779 -23.94 12.83 -16.29
CA ALA A 779 -25.24 12.61 -15.68
C ALA A 779 -25.93 11.36 -16.26
N THR A 780 -26.87 10.79 -15.51
CA THR A 780 -27.78 9.79 -16.04
C THR A 780 -28.89 10.46 -16.84
N GLY A 781 -29.49 9.71 -17.77
CA GLY A 781 -30.85 10.01 -18.21
C GLY A 781 -31.86 9.69 -17.09
N ARG A 782 -33.14 9.54 -17.47
CA ARG A 782 -34.20 9.14 -16.54
C ARG A 782 -33.88 7.80 -15.86
N VAL A 783 -33.99 7.77 -14.54
CA VAL A 783 -33.84 6.57 -13.70
C VAL A 783 -35.23 6.13 -13.27
N ASP A 784 -35.65 4.95 -13.73
CA ASP A 784 -36.93 4.35 -13.35
C ASP A 784 -36.66 3.35 -12.22
N LEU A 785 -37.40 3.45 -11.10
CA LEU A 785 -37.31 2.49 -9.99
C LEU A 785 -38.66 1.81 -9.83
N GLU A 786 -38.66 0.48 -9.92
CA GLU A 786 -39.87 -0.33 -9.84
C GLU A 786 -39.76 -1.30 -8.66
N LEU A 787 -40.62 -1.13 -7.66
CA LEU A 787 -40.73 -2.00 -6.50
C LEU A 787 -41.92 -2.94 -6.68
N THR A 788 -41.67 -4.25 -6.68
CA THR A 788 -42.72 -5.29 -6.80
C THR A 788 -42.60 -6.31 -5.68
N GLY A 789 -43.68 -7.06 -5.42
CA GLY A 789 -43.76 -8.07 -4.36
C GLY A 789 -44.27 -7.56 -3.00
N LEU A 790 -44.47 -6.25 -2.87
CA LEU A 790 -45.10 -5.61 -1.71
C LEU A 790 -46.35 -4.86 -2.15
N ASP A 791 -47.32 -4.72 -1.24
CA ASP A 791 -48.41 -3.76 -1.39
C ASP A 791 -47.85 -2.35 -1.14
N ALA A 792 -47.46 -1.68 -2.22
CA ALA A 792 -46.62 -0.49 -2.19
C ALA A 792 -47.16 0.61 -3.11
N GLU A 793 -47.46 1.77 -2.54
CA GLU A 793 -47.87 2.97 -3.26
C GLU A 793 -46.72 3.98 -3.35
N PRO A 794 -46.28 4.40 -4.55
CA PRO A 794 -45.20 5.37 -4.68
C PRO A 794 -45.60 6.73 -4.09
N GLN A 795 -44.71 7.30 -3.27
CA GLN A 795 -44.87 8.65 -2.71
C GLN A 795 -44.37 9.68 -3.71
N GLY A 796 -45.17 9.92 -4.76
CA GLY A 796 -44.82 10.78 -5.88
C GLY A 796 -44.42 9.99 -7.13
N ALA A 797 -43.53 10.55 -7.96
CA ALA A 797 -43.08 9.86 -9.16
C ALA A 797 -42.08 8.76 -8.79
N ALA A 798 -42.33 7.52 -9.22
CA ALA A 798 -41.41 6.39 -9.05
C ALA A 798 -40.19 6.45 -10.00
N GLN A 799 -39.72 7.66 -10.29
CA GLN A 799 -38.66 7.92 -11.25
C GLN A 799 -37.90 9.20 -10.88
N LEU A 800 -36.63 9.26 -11.26
CA LEU A 800 -35.82 10.46 -11.21
C LEU A 800 -35.62 10.97 -12.64
N PRO A 801 -35.87 12.26 -12.94
CA PRO A 801 -35.76 12.81 -14.31
C PRO A 801 -34.34 12.69 -14.88
N GLY A 802 -33.33 12.76 -14.01
CA GLY A 802 -31.92 12.54 -14.29
C GLY A 802 -31.10 12.79 -13.03
N VAL A 803 -29.98 12.08 -12.86
CA VAL A 803 -29.11 12.21 -11.68
C VAL A 803 -27.77 12.77 -12.13
N PRO A 804 -27.30 13.90 -11.58
CA PRO A 804 -26.02 14.51 -11.97
C PRO A 804 -24.84 13.55 -11.85
N ALA A 805 -23.74 13.88 -12.54
CA ALA A 805 -22.49 13.14 -12.41
C ALA A 805 -22.00 13.17 -10.95
N GLY A 806 -21.79 12.00 -10.35
CA GLY A 806 -21.52 11.91 -8.92
C GLY A 806 -22.63 12.54 -8.06
N GLY A 807 -23.89 12.43 -8.49
CA GLY A 807 -25.10 12.86 -7.78
C GLY A 807 -25.91 11.68 -7.22
N SER A 808 -26.94 11.97 -6.44
CA SER A 808 -27.88 10.97 -5.92
C SER A 808 -29.32 11.48 -5.97
N GLY A 809 -30.28 10.56 -5.87
CA GLY A 809 -31.70 10.89 -5.73
C GLY A 809 -32.47 9.73 -5.10
N GLU A 810 -33.63 10.01 -4.54
CA GLU A 810 -34.43 9.04 -3.78
C GLU A 810 -35.84 8.90 -4.32
N VAL A 811 -36.36 7.68 -4.24
CA VAL A 811 -37.77 7.37 -4.47
C VAL A 811 -38.27 6.56 -3.28
N ALA A 812 -39.46 6.89 -2.80
CA ALA A 812 -40.08 6.24 -1.66
C ALA A 812 -41.44 5.64 -2.02
N TRP A 813 -41.78 4.54 -1.36
CA TRP A 813 -43.09 3.91 -1.41
C TRP A 813 -43.64 3.80 0.01
N ARG A 814 -44.92 4.12 0.17
CA ARG A 814 -45.69 3.69 1.33
C ARG A 814 -46.02 2.23 1.15
N VAL A 815 -45.61 1.38 2.09
CA VAL A 815 -45.89 -0.05 2.08
C VAL A 815 -46.89 -0.38 3.17
N THR A 816 -47.91 -1.17 2.83
CA THR A 816 -48.89 -1.71 3.78
C THR A 816 -48.58 -3.18 4.00
N ALA A 817 -48.43 -3.57 5.27
CA ALA A 817 -48.19 -4.97 5.61
C ALA A 817 -49.51 -5.75 5.66
N PRO A 818 -49.51 -7.05 5.28
CA PRO A 818 -50.66 -7.93 5.47
C PRO A 818 -51.20 -7.87 6.91
N ASP A 819 -52.52 -7.95 7.07
CA ASP A 819 -53.20 -7.92 8.38
C ASP A 819 -53.38 -9.32 9.00
N GLU A 820 -52.71 -10.32 8.44
CA GLU A 820 -52.81 -11.70 8.89
C GLU A 820 -52.04 -11.91 10.22
N PRO A 821 -52.62 -12.64 11.20
CA PRO A 821 -51.90 -12.98 12.42
C PRO A 821 -50.62 -13.77 12.15
N LEU A 822 -49.54 -13.41 12.85
CA LEU A 822 -48.25 -14.05 12.67
C LEU A 822 -48.23 -15.48 13.26
N THR A 823 -47.75 -16.43 12.47
CA THR A 823 -47.50 -17.82 12.91
C THR A 823 -46.04 -18.06 13.30
N GLU A 824 -45.16 -17.14 12.93
CA GLU A 824 -43.73 -17.13 13.24
C GLU A 824 -43.32 -15.77 13.83
N PRO A 825 -42.27 -15.69 14.67
CA PRO A 825 -41.83 -14.42 15.26
C PRO A 825 -41.43 -13.37 14.23
N LEU A 826 -40.93 -13.82 13.08
CA LEU A 826 -40.45 -12.97 11.99
C LEU A 826 -40.78 -13.63 10.65
N VAL A 827 -41.52 -12.92 9.79
CA VAL A 827 -41.96 -13.38 8.48
C VAL A 827 -41.37 -12.45 7.40
N PRO A 828 -40.57 -12.96 6.45
CA PRO A 828 -40.05 -12.13 5.36
C PRO A 828 -41.16 -11.79 4.36
N MET A 829 -41.23 -10.53 3.97
CA MET A 829 -42.03 -10.05 2.84
C MET A 829 -41.06 -9.74 1.68
N PRO A 830 -40.90 -10.67 0.72
CA PRO A 830 -39.92 -10.53 -0.35
C PRO A 830 -40.34 -9.41 -1.31
N TYR A 831 -39.35 -8.67 -1.80
CA TYR A 831 -39.53 -7.67 -2.84
C TYR A 831 -38.45 -7.75 -3.91
N VAL A 832 -38.79 -7.19 -5.07
CA VAL A 832 -37.88 -7.03 -6.20
C VAL A 832 -37.85 -5.55 -6.54
N LEU A 833 -36.66 -4.97 -6.49
CA LEU A 833 -36.41 -3.60 -6.92
C LEU A 833 -35.64 -3.64 -8.25
N THR A 834 -36.32 -3.27 -9.33
CA THR A 834 -35.72 -3.12 -10.66
C THR A 834 -35.38 -1.66 -10.89
N THR A 835 -34.10 -1.36 -11.11
CA THR A 835 -33.62 -0.01 -11.42
C THR A 835 -33.18 0.05 -12.87
N ARG A 836 -33.86 0.85 -13.69
CA ARG A 836 -33.50 1.07 -15.09
C ARG A 836 -32.84 2.43 -15.25
N TYR A 837 -31.57 2.43 -15.64
CA TYR A 837 -30.76 3.65 -15.74
C TYR A 837 -29.67 3.51 -16.80
N GLY A 838 -29.11 4.64 -17.21
CA GLY A 838 -27.96 4.71 -18.10
C GLY A 838 -27.45 6.14 -18.17
N PRO A 839 -26.22 6.35 -18.67
CA PRO A 839 -25.75 7.69 -18.97
C PRO A 839 -26.72 8.41 -19.92
N GLU A 840 -26.86 9.71 -19.78
CA GLU A 840 -27.80 10.50 -20.57
C GLU A 840 -27.65 10.24 -22.08
N GLY A 841 -28.73 9.95 -22.79
CA GLY A 841 -28.69 9.68 -24.24
C GLY A 841 -28.07 8.34 -24.67
N GLU A 842 -27.63 7.50 -23.73
CA GLU A 842 -27.18 6.12 -24.01
C GLU A 842 -28.30 5.10 -23.71
N GLU A 843 -28.09 3.86 -24.18
CA GLU A 843 -28.98 2.76 -23.83
C GLU A 843 -28.99 2.50 -22.32
N ARG A 844 -30.19 2.29 -21.77
CA ARG A 844 -30.39 2.07 -20.33
C ARG A 844 -30.35 0.58 -20.02
N VAL A 845 -29.59 0.23 -18.98
CA VAL A 845 -29.55 -1.12 -18.42
C VAL A 845 -30.55 -1.26 -17.28
N ALA A 846 -31.01 -2.48 -17.03
CA ALA A 846 -31.82 -2.82 -15.88
C ALA A 846 -30.99 -3.64 -14.89
N VAL A 847 -30.94 -3.19 -13.63
CA VAL A 847 -30.30 -3.92 -12.54
C VAL A 847 -31.37 -4.29 -11.52
N THR A 848 -31.44 -5.56 -11.17
CA THR A 848 -32.44 -6.10 -10.25
C THR A 848 -31.81 -6.41 -8.90
N GLN A 849 -32.45 -5.95 -7.82
CA GLN A 849 -32.11 -6.32 -6.46
C GLN A 849 -33.28 -7.09 -5.86
N ARG A 850 -32.99 -8.28 -5.30
CA ARG A 850 -33.96 -9.09 -4.56
C ARG A 850 -33.62 -9.04 -3.07
N SER A 851 -34.61 -8.74 -2.25
CA SER A 851 -34.45 -8.72 -0.79
C SER A 851 -35.81 -8.90 -0.11
N SER A 852 -35.86 -8.73 1.21
CA SER A 852 -37.11 -8.79 1.97
C SER A 852 -37.15 -7.70 3.02
N VAL A 853 -38.33 -7.10 3.20
CA VAL A 853 -38.68 -6.45 4.46
C VAL A 853 -39.28 -7.50 5.39
N HIS A 854 -39.54 -7.18 6.65
CA HIS A 854 -39.98 -8.20 7.62
C HIS A 854 -41.22 -7.74 8.39
N LEU A 855 -42.18 -8.65 8.50
CA LEU A 855 -43.25 -8.62 9.50
C LEU A 855 -42.71 -9.22 10.80
N ALA A 856 -42.80 -8.50 11.91
CA ALA A 856 -42.30 -8.91 13.21
C ALA A 856 -43.41 -8.85 14.27
N SER A 857 -43.45 -9.89 15.11
CA SER A 857 -44.15 -9.81 16.39
C SER A 857 -43.24 -9.10 17.40
N PRO A 858 -43.68 -8.04 18.10
CA PRO A 858 -42.82 -7.27 19.00
C PRO A 858 -42.11 -8.15 20.04
N LEU A 859 -40.87 -7.78 20.38
CA LEU A 859 -40.19 -8.38 21.53
C LEU A 859 -40.91 -8.02 22.82
N ASP A 860 -40.83 -8.92 23.80
CA ASP A 860 -41.21 -8.60 25.18
C ASP A 860 -40.42 -7.36 25.66
N PRO A 861 -41.07 -6.39 26.33
CA PRO A 861 -40.43 -5.15 26.79
C PRO A 861 -39.19 -5.34 27.67
N GLN A 862 -38.99 -6.51 28.26
CA GLN A 862 -37.79 -6.83 29.04
C GLN A 862 -36.51 -6.95 28.19
N TRP A 863 -36.64 -7.02 26.86
CA TRP A 863 -35.50 -7.06 25.94
C TRP A 863 -35.09 -5.66 25.49
N ARG A 864 -33.81 -5.34 25.65
CA ARG A 864 -33.16 -4.25 24.92
C ARG A 864 -32.57 -4.80 23.62
N THR A 865 -32.47 -3.94 22.61
CA THR A 865 -31.85 -4.31 21.33
C THR A 865 -30.61 -3.47 21.07
N PHE A 866 -29.63 -4.09 20.41
CA PHE A 866 -28.47 -3.42 19.84
C PHE A 866 -28.30 -3.91 18.41
N THR A 867 -28.03 -2.99 17.50
CA THR A 867 -27.70 -3.36 16.13
C THR A 867 -26.58 -2.50 15.55
N SER A 868 -25.56 -3.16 15.06
CA SER A 868 -24.56 -2.61 14.14
C SER A 868 -24.62 -3.30 12.76
N ASN A 869 -25.66 -4.10 12.53
CA ASN A 869 -25.84 -4.92 11.33
C ASN A 869 -27.27 -4.83 10.74
N VAL A 870 -28.03 -3.79 11.12
CA VAL A 870 -29.40 -3.53 10.67
C VAL A 870 -30.34 -4.71 10.96
N ALA A 871 -30.22 -5.30 12.16
CA ALA A 871 -30.99 -6.45 12.59
C ALA A 871 -32.44 -6.09 12.90
N VAL A 872 -33.32 -7.03 12.59
CA VAL A 872 -34.76 -7.01 12.83
C VAL A 872 -35.07 -8.18 13.74
N PHE A 873 -35.88 -7.94 14.78
CA PHE A 873 -36.14 -8.89 15.85
C PHE A 873 -37.63 -9.22 15.91
N GLY A 874 -37.96 -10.44 16.33
CA GLY A 874 -39.34 -10.78 16.66
C GLY A 874 -39.46 -11.88 17.71
N GLN A 875 -40.57 -11.87 18.44
CA GLN A 875 -40.90 -12.86 19.47
C GLN A 875 -42.35 -13.31 19.38
N LEU A 876 -42.59 -14.63 19.40
CA LEU A 876 -43.93 -15.21 19.44
C LEU A 876 -43.95 -16.38 20.43
N GLY A 877 -44.47 -16.13 21.63
CA GLY A 877 -44.34 -17.06 22.76
C GLY A 877 -42.88 -17.19 23.21
N ASP A 878 -42.37 -18.42 23.26
CA ASP A 878 -40.98 -18.74 23.58
C ASP A 878 -40.04 -18.75 22.35
N ARG A 879 -40.60 -18.58 21.15
CA ARG A 879 -39.85 -18.53 19.88
C ARG A 879 -39.36 -17.12 19.63
N LEU A 880 -38.09 -17.00 19.26
CA LEU A 880 -37.39 -15.75 19.00
C LEU A 880 -36.77 -15.83 17.60
N ALA A 881 -36.66 -14.70 16.91
CA ALA A 881 -35.96 -14.65 15.64
C ALA A 881 -35.19 -13.34 15.47
N ILE A 882 -34.06 -13.44 14.75
CA ILE A 882 -33.29 -12.29 14.29
C ILE A 882 -33.02 -12.46 12.80
N ASN A 883 -33.34 -11.44 12.00
CA ASN A 883 -32.79 -11.29 10.65
C ASN A 883 -31.82 -10.12 10.63
N GLY A 884 -30.57 -10.35 10.21
CA GLY A 884 -29.55 -9.29 10.18
C GLY A 884 -28.48 -9.52 9.14
N ALA A 885 -27.72 -8.47 8.84
CA ALA A 885 -26.55 -8.51 7.97
C ALA A 885 -25.26 -8.66 8.82
N GLY A 886 -24.16 -8.06 8.35
CA GLY A 886 -22.89 -7.96 9.06
C GLY A 886 -21.75 -8.58 8.26
N ASN A 887 -20.69 -7.81 8.05
CA ASN A 887 -19.50 -8.22 7.32
C ASN A 887 -18.76 -9.32 8.08
N ASP A 888 -18.55 -9.12 9.39
CA ASP A 888 -17.92 -10.09 10.29
C ASP A 888 -18.13 -9.72 11.77
N LEU A 889 -17.74 -10.63 12.67
CA LEU A 889 -17.63 -10.43 14.11
C LEU A 889 -16.29 -11.02 14.59
N TRP A 890 -15.20 -10.38 14.20
CA TRP A 890 -13.82 -10.81 14.46
C TRP A 890 -12.83 -9.64 14.36
N ARG A 891 -11.96 -9.52 15.36
CA ARG A 891 -10.91 -8.49 15.49
C ARG A 891 -11.48 -7.09 15.22
N GLY A 892 -10.90 -6.35 14.27
CA GLY A 892 -11.31 -4.99 13.90
C GLY A 892 -12.71 -4.86 13.28
N THR A 893 -13.45 -5.95 13.06
CA THR A 893 -14.85 -5.89 12.58
C THR A 893 -15.80 -6.42 13.64
N THR A 894 -16.65 -5.54 14.19
CA THR A 894 -17.65 -5.90 15.21
C THR A 894 -19.07 -5.56 14.75
N GLN A 895 -19.65 -6.40 13.87
CA GLN A 895 -20.99 -6.19 13.32
C GLN A 895 -21.93 -7.32 13.73
N PHE A 896 -22.90 -7.02 14.59
CA PHE A 896 -23.88 -7.98 15.08
C PHE A 896 -25.19 -7.32 15.50
N GLY A 897 -26.23 -8.13 15.63
CA GLY A 897 -27.51 -7.74 16.20
C GLY A 897 -27.80 -8.60 17.40
N ALA A 898 -28.19 -7.99 18.52
CA ALA A 898 -28.49 -8.69 19.77
C ALA A 898 -29.75 -8.15 20.42
N ALA A 899 -30.53 -9.05 21.02
CA ALA A 899 -31.55 -8.72 21.99
C ALA A 899 -31.13 -9.29 23.34
N TYR A 900 -31.04 -8.42 24.34
CA TYR A 900 -30.34 -8.71 25.60
C TYR A 900 -31.03 -8.10 26.81
N ARG A 901 -30.63 -8.58 28.00
CA ARG A 901 -31.04 -8.02 29.29
C ARG A 901 -29.83 -7.43 29.98
N GLU A 902 -29.97 -6.21 30.49
CA GLU A 902 -28.88 -5.49 31.13
C GLU A 902 -28.47 -6.10 32.47
N GLY A 903 -27.17 -6.29 32.67
CA GLY A 903 -26.59 -6.81 33.90
C GLY A 903 -27.16 -8.16 34.37
N ALA A 904 -27.78 -8.94 33.49
CA ALA A 904 -28.55 -10.11 33.88
C ALA A 904 -27.67 -11.32 34.24
N LEU A 905 -26.46 -11.43 33.67
CA LEU A 905 -25.55 -12.54 33.95
C LEU A 905 -24.60 -12.17 35.11
N GLY A 906 -24.86 -12.72 36.29
CA GLY A 906 -23.99 -12.65 37.47
C GLY A 906 -23.13 -13.91 37.66
N GLU A 907 -22.26 -13.89 38.66
CA GLU A 907 -21.48 -15.07 39.08
C GLU A 907 -22.39 -16.24 39.49
N GLY A 908 -22.08 -17.44 39.02
CA GLY A 908 -22.92 -18.62 39.19
C GLY A 908 -24.12 -18.68 38.24
N GLY A 909 -24.36 -17.61 37.47
CA GLY A 909 -25.43 -17.53 36.49
C GLY A 909 -25.17 -18.40 35.25
N SER A 910 -26.23 -18.99 34.71
CA SER A 910 -26.16 -19.79 33.48
C SER A 910 -27.29 -19.44 32.53
N VAL A 911 -26.92 -19.19 31.28
CA VAL A 911 -27.84 -18.97 30.16
C VAL A 911 -28.00 -20.27 29.39
N LEU A 912 -29.23 -20.64 29.05
CA LEU A 912 -29.54 -21.66 28.06
C LEU A 912 -30.28 -21.02 26.87
N LEU A 913 -29.93 -21.43 25.66
CA LEU A 913 -30.56 -20.96 24.42
C LEU A 913 -30.52 -22.08 23.38
N ARG A 914 -31.65 -22.40 22.77
CA ARG A 914 -31.69 -23.28 21.60
C ARG A 914 -31.58 -22.42 20.34
N VAL A 915 -30.56 -22.68 19.53
CA VAL A 915 -30.53 -22.20 18.14
C VAL A 915 -31.27 -23.25 17.31
N VAL A 916 -32.45 -22.91 16.80
CA VAL A 916 -33.35 -23.83 16.09
C VAL A 916 -32.92 -23.97 14.63
N THR A 917 -32.76 -22.84 13.94
CA THR A 917 -32.27 -22.79 12.55
C THR A 917 -31.38 -21.58 12.35
N GLN A 918 -30.39 -21.69 11.48
CA GLN A 918 -29.54 -20.58 11.05
C GLN A 918 -29.34 -20.68 9.53
N GLU A 919 -29.68 -19.62 8.79
CA GLU A 919 -29.37 -19.54 7.36
C GLU A 919 -27.86 -19.41 7.13
N ASN A 920 -27.37 -20.09 6.09
CA ASN A 920 -25.96 -20.06 5.73
C ASN A 920 -25.63 -18.85 4.85
N THR A 921 -25.38 -17.72 5.50
CA THR A 921 -24.90 -16.47 4.86
C THR A 921 -23.38 -16.42 4.68
N GLY A 922 -22.68 -17.37 5.28
CA GLY A 922 -21.23 -17.56 5.24
C GLY A 922 -20.83 -18.70 6.16
N SER A 923 -19.72 -19.38 5.90
CA SER A 923 -19.28 -20.53 6.73
C SER A 923 -19.02 -20.14 8.19
N TRP A 924 -18.70 -18.87 8.43
CA TRP A 924 -18.46 -18.25 9.73
C TRP A 924 -19.63 -17.42 10.26
N ALA A 925 -20.81 -17.44 9.63
CA ALA A 925 -21.99 -16.80 10.20
C ALA A 925 -22.22 -17.31 11.62
N ARG A 926 -22.55 -16.43 12.56
CA ARG A 926 -22.59 -16.77 14.00
C ARG A 926 -23.98 -16.54 14.56
N ALA A 927 -24.46 -17.47 15.37
CA ALA A 927 -25.64 -17.25 16.17
C ALA A 927 -25.61 -18.02 17.48
N GLY A 928 -26.04 -17.38 18.57
CA GLY A 928 -26.05 -18.01 19.88
C GLY A 928 -26.16 -17.01 21.01
N ILE A 929 -25.39 -17.23 22.07
CA ILE A 929 -25.39 -16.42 23.30
C ILE A 929 -24.24 -15.41 23.21
N VAL A 930 -24.49 -14.14 23.56
CA VAL A 930 -23.46 -13.10 23.68
C VAL A 930 -23.45 -12.49 25.07
N VAL A 931 -22.26 -12.06 25.52
CA VAL A 931 -22.03 -11.39 26.79
C VAL A 931 -21.04 -10.24 26.60
N ARG A 932 -21.30 -9.09 27.21
CA ARG A 932 -20.38 -7.95 27.33
C ARG A 932 -20.73 -7.18 28.60
N ASN A 933 -19.80 -6.40 29.16
CA ASN A 933 -20.11 -5.49 30.27
C ASN A 933 -21.31 -4.58 29.94
N ALA A 934 -21.22 -3.83 28.83
CA ALA A 934 -22.36 -3.14 28.22
C ALA A 934 -22.48 -3.47 26.72
N LEU A 935 -23.50 -4.23 26.31
CA LEU A 935 -23.65 -4.70 24.92
C LEU A 935 -23.86 -3.56 23.92
N ALA A 936 -24.56 -2.50 24.33
CA ALA A 936 -24.80 -1.33 23.48
C ALA A 936 -23.61 -0.37 23.35
N LYS A 937 -22.53 -0.55 24.14
CA LYS A 937 -21.34 0.30 24.10
C LYS A 937 -20.26 -0.37 23.23
N PRO A 938 -19.92 0.17 22.05
CA PRO A 938 -18.82 -0.33 21.24
C PRO A 938 -17.49 -0.28 22.00
N GLY A 939 -16.63 -1.29 21.84
CA GLY A 939 -15.31 -1.36 22.47
C GLY A 939 -15.31 -1.64 23.98
N ASP A 940 -16.45 -1.94 24.60
CA ASP A 940 -16.49 -2.24 26.03
C ASP A 940 -15.99 -3.66 26.33
N ALA A 941 -15.24 -3.82 27.42
CA ALA A 941 -14.54 -5.04 27.79
C ALA A 941 -15.49 -6.20 28.21
N GLY A 942 -14.89 -7.35 28.53
CA GLY A 942 -15.64 -8.52 28.97
C GLY A 942 -16.42 -9.20 27.84
N PHE A 943 -15.95 -9.07 26.59
CA PHE A 943 -16.71 -9.49 25.42
C PHE A 943 -16.50 -10.97 25.08
N LEU A 944 -17.61 -11.70 24.97
CA LEU A 944 -17.62 -13.14 24.66
C LEU A 944 -18.88 -13.55 23.89
N ASN A 945 -18.76 -14.54 23.01
CA ASN A 945 -19.91 -15.28 22.50
C ASN A 945 -19.70 -16.79 22.48
N LEU A 946 -20.81 -17.51 22.61
CA LEU A 946 -20.93 -18.94 22.34
C LEU A 946 -21.95 -19.11 21.21
N ALA A 947 -21.49 -19.51 20.03
CA ALA A 947 -22.29 -19.51 18.81
C ALA A 947 -22.14 -20.79 17.99
N VAL A 948 -23.22 -21.22 17.36
CA VAL A 948 -23.16 -22.18 16.25
C VAL A 948 -22.86 -21.45 14.95
N THR A 949 -22.21 -22.15 14.04
CA THR A 949 -21.86 -21.66 12.70
C THR A 949 -22.26 -22.69 11.64
N PRO A 950 -22.56 -22.27 10.39
CA PRO A 950 -22.91 -23.20 9.33
C PRO A 950 -21.78 -24.15 8.93
N GLY A 951 -20.52 -23.71 9.02
CA GLY A 951 -19.34 -24.44 8.53
C GLY A 951 -18.28 -24.79 9.57
N GLN A 952 -18.29 -24.17 10.75
CA GLN A 952 -17.17 -24.29 11.72
C GLN A 952 -17.57 -24.93 13.05
N GLY A 953 -18.81 -25.41 13.18
CA GLY A 953 -19.30 -26.04 14.39
C GLY A 953 -19.80 -25.04 15.44
N VAL A 954 -19.70 -25.42 16.72
CA VAL A 954 -19.97 -24.53 17.86
C VAL A 954 -18.67 -23.90 18.32
N VAL A 955 -18.64 -22.58 18.36
CA VAL A 955 -17.45 -21.75 18.62
C VAL A 955 -17.70 -20.89 19.85
N MET A 956 -16.73 -20.85 20.76
CA MET A 956 -16.66 -19.90 21.87
C MET A 956 -15.55 -18.90 21.56
N SER A 957 -15.92 -17.67 21.25
CA SER A 957 -14.99 -16.58 20.91
C SER A 957 -14.96 -15.56 22.04
N TYR A 958 -13.79 -15.02 22.36
CA TYR A 958 -13.63 -14.09 23.48
C TYR A 958 -12.51 -13.08 23.24
N ASP A 959 -12.58 -11.98 23.97
CA ASP A 959 -11.59 -10.91 24.03
C ASP A 959 -10.49 -11.27 25.05
N THR A 960 -9.25 -11.39 24.58
CA THR A 960 -8.10 -11.71 25.45
C THR A 960 -7.42 -10.49 26.05
N GLY A 961 -7.51 -9.32 25.38
CA GLY A 961 -6.83 -8.09 25.77
C GLY A 961 -7.68 -7.11 26.59
N GLY A 962 -9.00 -7.30 26.60
CA GLY A 962 -9.95 -6.37 27.21
C GLY A 962 -10.22 -5.13 26.36
N ASP A 963 -9.91 -5.18 25.05
CA ASP A 963 -10.07 -4.06 24.11
C ASP A 963 -11.48 -3.99 23.47
N GLY A 964 -12.36 -4.92 23.86
CA GLY A 964 -13.73 -5.01 23.36
C GLY A 964 -13.86 -5.68 21.99
N THR A 965 -12.79 -6.32 21.49
CA THR A 965 -12.79 -7.07 20.22
C THR A 965 -12.56 -8.57 20.45
N LEU A 966 -13.11 -9.41 19.57
CA LEU A 966 -12.91 -10.86 19.66
C LEU A 966 -11.69 -11.25 18.83
N ASP A 967 -10.67 -11.78 19.48
CA ASP A 967 -9.36 -12.02 18.88
C ASP A 967 -8.94 -13.51 18.90
N THR A 968 -9.63 -14.32 19.69
CA THR A 968 -9.38 -15.76 19.85
C THR A 968 -10.68 -16.59 19.92
N TYR A 969 -10.56 -17.90 19.72
CA TYR A 969 -11.67 -18.83 19.90
C TYR A 969 -11.25 -20.26 20.26
N ARG A 970 -12.23 -21.04 20.71
CA ARG A 970 -12.21 -22.52 20.81
C ARG A 970 -13.48 -23.08 20.18
N ARG A 971 -13.44 -24.32 19.66
CA ARG A 971 -14.58 -24.87 18.93
C ARG A 971 -14.70 -26.38 19.02
N ILE A 972 -15.91 -26.86 18.76
CA ILE A 972 -16.21 -28.25 18.41
C ILE A 972 -16.75 -28.27 16.98
N THR A 973 -16.08 -28.97 16.06
CA THR A 973 -16.45 -29.06 14.64
C THR A 973 -17.61 -30.05 14.41
N GLY A 974 -18.21 -29.99 13.22
CA GLY A 974 -19.22 -30.97 12.78
C GLY A 974 -20.64 -30.81 13.38
N ILE A 975 -20.87 -29.79 14.21
CA ILE A 975 -22.19 -29.50 14.80
C ILE A 975 -22.87 -28.37 14.03
N LYS A 976 -24.16 -28.50 13.75
CA LYS A 976 -25.00 -27.45 13.15
C LYS A 976 -26.27 -27.26 13.97
N ALA A 977 -27.01 -26.18 13.71
CA ALA A 977 -28.36 -26.04 14.24
C ALA A 977 -29.27 -27.19 13.71
N PRO A 978 -30.22 -27.72 14.51
CA PRO A 978 -30.58 -27.27 15.86
C PRO A 978 -29.57 -27.70 16.93
N VAL A 979 -29.24 -26.79 17.85
CA VAL A 979 -28.32 -27.06 18.97
C VAL A 979 -28.74 -26.27 20.21
N LEU A 980 -28.63 -26.90 21.38
CA LEU A 980 -28.83 -26.25 22.66
C LEU A 980 -27.47 -25.77 23.19
N LEU A 981 -27.37 -24.49 23.51
CA LEU A 981 -26.16 -23.84 24.02
C LEU A 981 -26.34 -23.52 25.50
N ARG A 982 -25.28 -23.67 26.28
CA ARG A 982 -25.21 -23.24 27.68
C ARG A 982 -23.94 -22.46 27.93
N LEU A 983 -24.08 -21.26 28.46
CA LEU A 983 -22.97 -20.43 28.90
C LEU A 983 -23.11 -20.14 30.38
N THR A 984 -22.11 -20.52 31.17
CA THR A 984 -22.10 -20.34 32.63
C THR A 984 -20.96 -19.41 33.02
N LYS A 985 -21.26 -18.38 33.81
CA LYS A 985 -20.27 -17.48 34.42
C LYS A 985 -19.92 -18.01 35.80
N HIS A 986 -18.63 -18.20 36.06
CA HIS A 986 -18.09 -18.58 37.37
C HIS A 986 -17.57 -17.34 38.09
N ALA A 987 -17.00 -17.51 39.29
CA ALA A 987 -16.40 -16.42 40.05
C ALA A 987 -15.35 -15.65 39.20
N GLY A 988 -15.37 -14.32 39.31
CA GLY A 988 -14.51 -13.42 38.55
C GLY A 988 -14.79 -13.42 37.04
N ALA A 989 -13.73 -13.65 36.27
CA ALA A 989 -13.72 -13.52 34.81
C ALA A 989 -13.85 -14.88 34.07
N ALA A 990 -14.17 -15.96 34.77
CA ALA A 990 -14.17 -17.31 34.21
C ALA A 990 -15.53 -17.73 33.62
N PHE A 991 -15.51 -18.37 32.45
CA PHE A 991 -16.70 -18.84 31.74
C PHE A 991 -16.55 -20.29 31.27
N THR A 992 -17.64 -21.05 31.30
CA THR A 992 -17.75 -22.34 30.61
C THR A 992 -18.82 -22.28 29.54
N GLY A 993 -18.44 -22.57 28.30
CA GLY A 993 -19.37 -22.77 27.19
C GLY A 993 -19.56 -24.26 26.91
N ALA A 994 -20.80 -24.70 26.73
CA ALA A 994 -21.16 -26.08 26.42
C ALA A 994 -22.30 -26.14 25.39
N CYS A 995 -22.39 -27.27 24.68
CA CYS A 995 -23.45 -27.53 23.71
C CYS A 995 -24.03 -28.94 23.84
N SER A 996 -25.28 -29.10 23.42
CA SER A 996 -26.02 -30.35 23.39
C SER A 996 -26.79 -30.49 22.07
N THR A 997 -26.72 -31.68 21.47
CA THR A 997 -27.43 -32.05 20.23
C THR A 997 -28.60 -33.00 20.47
N ASP A 998 -28.85 -33.39 21.71
CA ASP A 998 -29.90 -34.33 22.14
C ASP A 998 -30.89 -33.68 23.11
N GLY A 999 -31.04 -32.36 23.02
CA GLY A 999 -32.03 -31.61 23.79
C GLY A 999 -31.69 -31.42 25.28
N GLY A 1000 -30.42 -31.60 25.66
CA GLY A 1000 -29.91 -31.36 27.00
C GLY A 1000 -29.61 -32.63 27.80
N ALA A 1001 -29.81 -33.82 27.21
CA ALA A 1001 -29.51 -35.09 27.85
C ALA A 1001 -27.99 -35.31 28.03
N THR A 1002 -27.19 -34.93 27.03
CA THR A 1002 -25.72 -34.91 27.12
C THR A 1002 -25.15 -33.55 26.76
N TRP A 1003 -24.08 -33.17 27.44
CA TRP A 1003 -23.40 -31.88 27.26
C TRP A 1003 -21.93 -32.06 26.92
N ARG A 1004 -21.48 -31.41 25.85
CA ARG A 1004 -20.07 -31.32 25.50
C ARG A 1004 -19.55 -29.93 25.82
N THR A 1005 -18.49 -29.87 26.61
CA THR A 1005 -17.80 -28.60 26.92
C THR A 1005 -17.06 -28.14 25.68
N VAL A 1006 -17.37 -26.94 25.20
CA VAL A 1006 -16.64 -26.29 24.09
C VAL A 1006 -15.32 -25.74 24.61
N ALA A 1007 -15.37 -24.97 25.70
CA ALA A 1007 -14.19 -24.48 26.40
C ALA A 1007 -14.51 -23.96 27.81
N LYS A 1008 -13.46 -23.84 28.62
CA LYS A 1008 -13.41 -23.00 29.82
C LYS A 1008 -12.38 -21.89 29.55
N VAL A 1009 -12.75 -20.63 29.75
CA VAL A 1009 -11.93 -19.47 29.38
C VAL A 1009 -12.01 -18.39 30.44
N THR A 1010 -11.01 -17.50 30.47
CA THR A 1010 -11.03 -16.27 31.26
C THR A 1010 -11.13 -15.09 30.29
N VAL A 1011 -12.05 -14.16 30.55
CA VAL A 1011 -12.31 -13.01 29.66
C VAL A 1011 -11.81 -11.73 30.32
N ALA A 1012 -10.87 -11.05 29.68
CA ALA A 1012 -10.25 -9.85 30.24
C ALA A 1012 -11.28 -8.73 30.45
N GLY A 1013 -11.18 -8.04 31.59
CA GLY A 1013 -12.07 -6.93 31.95
C GLY A 1013 -13.53 -7.30 32.22
N ALA A 1014 -13.89 -8.59 32.30
CA ALA A 1014 -15.26 -9.01 32.59
C ALA A 1014 -15.73 -8.57 33.98
N ALA A 1015 -16.81 -7.80 34.03
CA ALA A 1015 -17.42 -7.31 35.26
C ALA A 1015 -18.17 -8.43 36.02
N ALA A 1016 -18.48 -8.20 37.31
CA ALA A 1016 -19.22 -9.15 38.15
C ALA A 1016 -20.64 -9.42 37.62
N ARG A 1017 -21.26 -8.41 37.00
CA ARG A 1017 -22.53 -8.51 36.27
C ARG A 1017 -22.34 -7.99 34.86
N GLN A 1018 -22.92 -8.68 33.89
CA GLN A 1018 -22.79 -8.35 32.47
C GLN A 1018 -24.12 -8.48 31.74
N ASP A 1019 -24.24 -7.73 30.67
CA ASP A 1019 -25.34 -7.87 29.73
C ASP A 1019 -25.26 -9.23 29.04
N THR A 1020 -26.40 -9.90 28.87
CA THR A 1020 -26.45 -11.15 28.12
C THR A 1020 -27.72 -11.27 27.31
N GLY A 1021 -27.61 -11.93 26.16
CA GLY A 1021 -28.71 -12.07 25.23
C GLY A 1021 -28.44 -13.09 24.14
N PHE A 1022 -29.37 -13.17 23.20
CA PHE A 1022 -29.21 -13.91 21.96
C PHE A 1022 -28.79 -12.95 20.84
N PHE A 1023 -27.96 -13.43 19.92
CA PHE A 1023 -27.40 -12.59 18.87
C PHE A 1023 -27.20 -13.34 17.56
N MET A 1024 -27.00 -12.58 16.49
CA MET A 1024 -26.47 -13.10 15.23
C MET A 1024 -25.52 -12.12 14.52
N SER A 1025 -24.67 -12.67 13.65
CA SER A 1025 -23.93 -11.95 12.62
C SER A 1025 -23.90 -12.78 11.34
N ALA A 1026 -24.17 -12.16 10.19
CA ALA A 1026 -24.19 -12.85 8.90
C ALA A 1026 -22.80 -13.27 8.41
N ALA A 1027 -21.72 -12.60 8.88
CA ALA A 1027 -20.35 -12.79 8.42
C ALA A 1027 -20.25 -12.89 6.89
N ASN A 1028 -20.93 -11.98 6.20
CA ASN A 1028 -21.21 -12.06 4.77
C ASN A 1028 -20.09 -11.51 3.88
N GLY A 1029 -18.96 -11.07 4.47
CA GLY A 1029 -17.79 -10.56 3.76
C GLY A 1029 -18.03 -9.28 2.96
N GLY A 1030 -19.03 -8.48 3.32
CA GLY A 1030 -19.42 -7.27 2.58
C GLY A 1030 -20.31 -7.52 1.37
N SER A 1031 -20.85 -8.75 1.20
CA SER A 1031 -21.82 -9.05 0.14
C SER A 1031 -23.18 -8.39 0.36
N GLY A 1032 -23.45 -7.90 1.58
CA GLY A 1032 -24.76 -7.37 1.96
C GLY A 1032 -25.83 -8.43 2.22
N ALA A 1033 -25.48 -9.72 2.11
CA ALA A 1033 -26.42 -10.82 2.39
C ALA A 1033 -26.94 -10.76 3.83
N ARG A 1034 -28.25 -10.96 3.99
CA ARG A 1034 -28.93 -11.04 5.29
C ARG A 1034 -29.27 -12.48 5.59
N GLY A 1035 -29.25 -12.86 6.85
CA GLY A 1035 -29.60 -14.22 7.29
C GLY A 1035 -30.59 -14.19 8.42
N THR A 1036 -31.53 -15.14 8.41
CA THR A 1036 -32.49 -15.36 9.49
C THR A 1036 -32.02 -16.47 10.42
N VAL A 1037 -32.09 -16.20 11.72
CA VAL A 1037 -31.86 -17.18 12.77
C VAL A 1037 -33.10 -17.28 13.64
N ARG A 1038 -33.52 -18.50 13.92
CA ARG A 1038 -34.60 -18.81 14.85
C ARG A 1038 -34.03 -19.43 16.11
N PHE A 1039 -34.54 -19.00 17.25
CA PHE A 1039 -34.18 -19.47 18.56
C PHE A 1039 -35.41 -19.86 19.38
N SER A 1040 -35.21 -20.66 20.42
CA SER A 1040 -36.24 -20.94 21.43
C SER A 1040 -35.61 -21.31 22.76
N GLY A 1041 -36.46 -21.46 23.79
CA GLY A 1041 -36.03 -21.98 25.09
C GLY A 1041 -34.97 -21.12 25.79
N TRP A 1042 -35.02 -19.80 25.60
CA TRP A 1042 -34.17 -18.89 26.39
C TRP A 1042 -34.51 -19.02 27.86
N SER A 1043 -33.51 -19.28 28.69
CA SER A 1043 -33.65 -19.22 30.15
C SER A 1043 -32.35 -18.78 30.80
N LEU A 1044 -32.49 -18.15 31.95
CA LEU A 1044 -31.38 -17.67 32.77
C LEU A 1044 -31.60 -18.18 34.19
N THR A 1045 -30.68 -19.00 34.70
CA THR A 1045 -30.69 -19.49 36.08
C THR A 1045 -29.58 -18.80 36.88
N GLY A 1046 -29.81 -18.55 38.17
CA GLY A 1046 -28.85 -17.85 39.05
C GLY A 1046 -28.69 -16.35 38.75
N GLY A 1047 -29.53 -15.77 37.88
CA GLY A 1047 -29.59 -14.32 37.62
C GLY A 1047 -30.54 -13.58 38.57
N VAL A 1048 -30.31 -12.28 38.76
CA VAL A 1048 -31.19 -11.40 39.56
C VAL A 1048 -32.37 -10.95 38.70
N ALA A 1049 -33.57 -10.89 39.28
CA ALA A 1049 -34.77 -10.36 38.62
C ALA A 1049 -34.53 -8.91 38.12
N PRO A 1050 -35.12 -8.51 36.97
CA PRO A 1050 -34.97 -7.15 36.47
C PRO A 1050 -35.52 -6.14 37.50
N ALA A 1051 -34.78 -5.05 37.73
CA ALA A 1051 -35.34 -3.87 38.39
C ALA A 1051 -36.38 -3.28 37.43
N GLY A 1052 -37.62 -3.14 37.90
CA GLY A 1052 -38.76 -2.68 37.10
C GLY A 1052 -38.67 -1.26 36.60
#